data_AF-A0A915P1K4-F1
#
_entry.id   AF-A0A915P1K4-F1
#
_cell.length_a   1.000
_cell.length_b   1.000
_cell.length_c   1.000
_cell.angle_alpha   90.00
_cell.angle_beta   90.00
_cell.angle_gamma   90.00
#
_symmetry.space_group_name_H-M   'P 1'
#
loop_
_entity.id
_entity.type
_entity.pdbx_description
1 polymer ?
#
loop_
_entity_poly.entity_id
_entity_poly.type
_entity_poly.pdbx_seq_one_letter_code
_entity_poly.pdbx_strand_id
1 'polypeptide(L)'
;LVTARNAPDREKEISALVRRAEIVHDPFAQEFGISINSNMTEVKGRVLNAPKLLYGGRTKATALPNQGVWDMRGKQFHTGIEVKTWAIACFAQQNHVKENDLRNFTGHLQKISADAGMPIQGQPCFCKYAVGVDQVEPMFKYLKQNFPGLQLVCVVLPGKTPVYAEVKRVGDTVLGIATQCVQAKNVTKTTPQTLSNLCLKMNVKLGGVNSILLPAVRPRIFNEPIIFLGADITHPPAGDSRKPSIAGVVGSMDAHPSRYAATVRVQQHRHEIISELTFMVRELLIQFYRNTRFKPTRIIVYRDGVSEGQFLNVLQSELRSMREACMMLERGYQPGITFIALQKRHHTRLFAVDKKDQVGKAFNIPPGTTVDVGITHPTEFDFYLCSHAGIQFAKLDPQQHRQPPQAPPQGGQQQQQQYSQHPFQQFISEALTVNESGGMPPAFVPQMTGMIGGGPFGGGITGGVSSQFSMGSQSMQQGAPPFSQQPPQYPESSFFMPPHLLSSGSQMVHGSGGVGGGGGSAFTSATTPMLYERQPQQQPQQQPQQQPSTISSQQGQQIAMAATTEISGGGGGFQNPPPGQQPPIGQQQQQQRSLVPVQHGQLSLPPSTIQFQCPPRPNHGTEGRPILLRANHFKVTNSGGYVHFYAVEIQFVFFYFNFFADKCPRKVNREIINTMVDSCKLFNNFKPVYDGKKNLYTKEALPFGQERVELDVVMPGDSAVDRKFRVALKLVSRVSLQALEDAMAGRIRQIPPESVQAMDVILRHLPSMKYTPVGRSFFSSPPVALGAQHITVSGGPGGGGGGGGGGGPQGVDKLGGLGGGREVWFGFHQSVRPSQWKMMLNIDVSATAFYRKMPVINFMAEVLELPMQALNDRRNLSDPQRVK
;
A
#
# COMPACT_ATOMS: atom_id res chain seq x y z
N LEU A 1 14.47 9.78 -14.13
CA LEU A 1 14.69 9.77 -15.59
C LEU A 1 15.65 8.66 -16.04
N VAL A 2 16.81 8.42 -15.40
CA VAL A 2 17.77 7.35 -15.79
C VAL A 2 17.11 5.96 -15.97
N THR A 3 16.13 5.64 -15.12
CA THR A 3 15.30 4.43 -15.12
C THR A 3 14.24 4.34 -16.25
N ALA A 4 14.22 5.27 -17.21
CA ALA A 4 13.21 5.31 -18.28
C ALA A 4 13.40 4.20 -19.33
N ARG A 5 12.35 3.38 -19.53
CA ARG A 5 12.21 2.34 -20.57
C ARG A 5 10.77 2.31 -21.08
N ASN A 6 10.56 1.78 -22.29
CA ASN A 6 9.24 1.36 -22.80
C ASN A 6 8.97 -0.11 -22.38
N ALA A 7 7.87 -0.73 -22.83
CA ALA A 7 7.57 -2.12 -22.49
C ALA A 7 8.62 -3.12 -23.06
N PRO A 8 8.90 -3.14 -24.39
CA PRO A 8 9.82 -4.11 -24.97
C PRO A 8 11.26 -4.02 -24.45
N ASP A 9 11.74 -2.81 -24.12
CA ASP A 9 13.06 -2.62 -23.53
C ASP A 9 13.11 -3.15 -22.08
N ARG A 10 12.02 -3.02 -21.31
CA ARG A 10 11.92 -3.65 -19.97
C ARG A 10 11.81 -5.17 -20.05
N GLU A 11 11.05 -5.72 -21.00
CA GLU A 11 10.96 -7.16 -21.26
C GLU A 11 12.36 -7.75 -21.55
N LYS A 12 13.14 -7.08 -22.40
CA LYS A 12 14.54 -7.42 -22.70
C LYS A 12 15.46 -7.24 -21.48
N GLU A 13 15.32 -6.15 -20.72
CA GLU A 13 16.19 -5.85 -19.57
C GLU A 13 16.01 -6.87 -18.44
N ILE A 14 14.77 -7.31 -18.16
CA ILE A 14 14.50 -8.43 -17.23
C ILE A 14 15.07 -9.74 -17.79
N SER A 15 14.82 -10.05 -19.06
CA SER A 15 15.33 -11.30 -19.68
C SER A 15 16.86 -11.37 -19.71
N ALA A 16 17.54 -10.24 -19.92
CA ALA A 16 18.99 -10.13 -19.83
C ALA A 16 19.51 -10.13 -18.38
N LEU A 17 18.68 -9.76 -17.40
CA LEU A 17 19.02 -9.85 -15.99
C LEU A 17 18.96 -11.30 -15.49
N VAL A 18 17.93 -12.08 -15.85
CA VAL A 18 17.81 -13.50 -15.45
C VAL A 18 19.04 -14.31 -15.91
N ARG A 19 19.56 -14.02 -17.12
CA ARG A 19 20.81 -14.60 -17.61
C ARG A 19 22.04 -14.13 -16.81
N ARG A 20 22.21 -12.81 -16.61
CA ARG A 20 23.39 -12.23 -15.92
C ARG A 20 23.46 -12.54 -14.42
N ALA A 21 22.34 -12.84 -13.78
CA ALA A 21 22.27 -13.24 -12.38
C ALA A 21 22.43 -14.76 -12.19
N GLU A 22 22.60 -15.53 -13.28
CA GLU A 22 22.77 -17.00 -13.30
C GLU A 22 21.63 -17.78 -12.63
N ILE A 23 20.44 -17.17 -12.47
CA ILE A 23 19.32 -17.72 -11.69
C ILE A 23 18.87 -19.11 -12.17
N VAL A 24 18.97 -19.38 -13.48
CA VAL A 24 18.64 -20.68 -14.11
C VAL A 24 19.68 -21.76 -13.80
N HIS A 25 20.91 -21.37 -13.48
CA HIS A 25 22.06 -22.25 -13.25
C HIS A 25 22.56 -22.18 -11.79
N ASP A 26 21.69 -21.79 -10.85
CA ASP A 26 22.01 -21.74 -9.42
C ASP A 26 22.36 -23.14 -8.89
N PRO A 27 23.62 -23.39 -8.47
CA PRO A 27 24.07 -24.71 -8.04
C PRO A 27 23.50 -25.12 -6.68
N PHE A 28 22.98 -24.18 -5.88
CA PHE A 28 22.24 -24.49 -4.66
C PHE A 28 20.83 -24.97 -5.02
N ALA A 29 20.14 -24.27 -5.93
CA ALA A 29 18.82 -24.71 -6.38
C ALA A 29 18.86 -26.12 -7.02
N GLN A 30 19.89 -26.41 -7.82
CA GLN A 30 20.07 -27.70 -8.48
C GLN A 30 20.26 -28.86 -7.49
N GLU A 31 21.05 -28.70 -6.42
CA GLU A 31 21.23 -29.73 -5.37
C GLU A 31 19.91 -30.10 -4.69
N PHE A 32 19.04 -29.12 -4.50
CA PHE A 32 17.72 -29.34 -3.92
C PHE A 32 16.74 -30.02 -4.90
N GLY A 33 17.12 -30.20 -6.16
CA GLY A 33 16.27 -30.71 -7.23
C GLY A 33 15.33 -29.65 -7.79
N ILE A 34 15.71 -28.36 -7.74
CA ILE A 34 14.90 -27.24 -8.22
C ILE A 34 15.47 -26.72 -9.54
N SER A 35 14.57 -26.49 -10.50
CA SER A 35 14.86 -25.97 -11.84
C SER A 35 13.95 -24.80 -12.17
N ILE A 36 14.44 -23.86 -12.97
CA ILE A 36 13.77 -22.59 -13.27
C ILE A 36 13.78 -22.36 -14.78
N ASN A 37 12.61 -22.09 -15.35
CA ASN A 37 12.51 -21.77 -16.78
C ASN A 37 13.21 -20.44 -17.07
N SER A 38 14.04 -20.39 -18.12
CA SER A 38 14.74 -19.17 -18.57
C SER A 38 13.82 -18.15 -19.25
N ASN A 39 12.62 -18.56 -19.68
CA ASN A 39 11.67 -17.74 -20.40
C ASN A 39 10.54 -17.21 -19.52
N MET A 40 10.06 -15.99 -19.84
CA MET A 40 8.86 -15.41 -19.25
C MET A 40 7.64 -16.28 -19.56
N THR A 41 6.74 -16.42 -18.58
CA THR A 41 5.53 -17.23 -18.72
C THR A 41 4.50 -16.52 -19.58
N GLU A 42 4.06 -17.18 -20.65
CA GLU A 42 2.94 -16.70 -21.46
C GLU A 42 1.60 -16.98 -20.76
N VAL A 43 0.76 -15.95 -20.67
CA VAL A 43 -0.55 -15.97 -20.01
C VAL A 43 -1.62 -15.45 -20.96
N LYS A 44 -2.82 -16.06 -20.89
CA LYS A 44 -3.98 -15.63 -21.66
C LYS A 44 -4.70 -14.53 -20.88
N GLY A 45 -4.73 -13.32 -21.41
CA GLY A 45 -5.53 -12.21 -20.86
C GLY A 45 -6.82 -11.98 -21.66
N ARG A 46 -7.64 -11.06 -21.15
CA ARG A 46 -8.83 -10.53 -21.86
C ARG A 46 -8.82 -9.01 -21.79
N VAL A 47 -9.15 -8.34 -22.90
CA VAL A 47 -9.30 -6.88 -22.97
C VAL A 47 -10.79 -6.56 -22.84
N LEU A 48 -11.18 -6.01 -21.68
CA LEU A 48 -12.55 -5.59 -21.40
C LEU A 48 -12.94 -4.38 -22.26
N ASN A 49 -14.18 -4.36 -22.73
CA ASN A 49 -14.74 -3.22 -23.46
C ASN A 49 -14.92 -2.01 -22.52
N ALA A 50 -14.53 -0.82 -22.98
CA ALA A 50 -14.76 0.41 -22.21
C ALA A 50 -16.26 0.75 -22.11
N PRO A 51 -16.75 1.21 -20.95
CA PRO A 51 -18.16 1.60 -20.80
C PRO A 51 -18.47 2.84 -21.63
N LYS A 52 -19.67 2.90 -22.21
CA LYS A 52 -20.22 4.14 -22.76
C LYS A 52 -20.54 5.11 -21.62
N LEU A 53 -20.17 6.37 -21.81
CA LEU A 53 -20.40 7.47 -20.88
C LEU A 53 -21.52 8.38 -21.43
N LEU A 54 -22.36 8.90 -20.54
CA LEU A 54 -23.44 9.81 -20.86
C LEU A 54 -23.16 11.21 -20.31
N TYR A 55 -23.19 12.20 -21.20
CA TYR A 55 -23.11 13.62 -20.92
C TYR A 55 -24.51 14.26 -20.95
N GLY A 56 -24.63 15.52 -20.54
CA GLY A 56 -25.89 16.24 -20.38
C GLY A 56 -26.18 17.19 -21.53
N GLY A 57 -26.77 18.34 -21.18
CA GLY A 57 -27.27 19.31 -22.14
C GLY A 57 -28.47 18.82 -22.95
N ARG A 58 -28.88 19.61 -23.95
CA ARG A 58 -29.99 19.27 -24.85
C ARG A 58 -29.72 18.02 -25.70
N THR A 59 -28.45 17.75 -26.02
CA THR A 59 -28.04 16.64 -26.91
C THR A 59 -27.84 15.31 -26.20
N LYS A 60 -27.71 15.30 -24.86
CA LYS A 60 -27.42 14.10 -24.04
C LYS A 60 -26.32 13.21 -24.65
N ALA A 61 -25.24 13.84 -25.10
CA ALA A 61 -24.23 13.21 -25.94
C ALA A 61 -23.56 12.01 -25.26
N THR A 62 -23.29 10.93 -26.01
CA THR A 62 -22.52 9.79 -25.49
C THR A 62 -21.05 9.86 -25.90
N ALA A 63 -20.14 9.45 -25.02
CA ALA A 63 -18.74 9.20 -25.35
C ALA A 63 -18.40 7.72 -25.16
N LEU A 64 -17.61 7.15 -26.08
CA LEU A 64 -16.98 5.85 -25.91
C LEU A 64 -15.47 6.09 -25.75
N PRO A 65 -14.85 5.68 -24.63
CA PRO A 65 -13.40 5.79 -24.46
C PRO A 65 -12.65 4.95 -25.49
N ASN A 66 -11.75 5.58 -26.24
CA ASN A 66 -10.83 4.91 -27.15
C ASN A 66 -9.46 4.80 -26.48
N GLN A 67 -8.94 3.58 -26.32
CA GLN A 67 -7.68 3.31 -25.61
C GLN A 67 -7.59 4.04 -24.26
N GLY A 68 -8.68 4.03 -23.47
CA GLY A 68 -8.76 4.68 -22.16
C GLY A 68 -8.84 6.21 -22.16
N VAL A 69 -9.05 6.84 -23.32
CA VAL A 69 -9.08 8.31 -23.47
C VAL A 69 -10.33 8.74 -24.26
N TRP A 70 -10.89 9.90 -23.89
CA TRP A 70 -11.94 10.60 -24.64
C TRP A 70 -11.84 12.11 -24.41
N ASP A 71 -12.67 12.89 -25.11
CA ASP A 71 -12.74 14.34 -24.96
C ASP A 71 -14.16 14.84 -24.63
N MET A 72 -14.22 16.11 -24.21
CA MET A 72 -15.46 16.85 -23.98
C MET A 72 -15.89 17.76 -25.15
N ARG A 73 -15.26 17.67 -26.33
CA ARG A 73 -15.61 18.53 -27.47
C ARG A 73 -17.05 18.24 -27.91
N GLY A 74 -17.88 19.27 -27.97
CA GLY A 74 -19.32 19.17 -28.27
C GLY A 74 -20.18 18.51 -27.16
N LYS A 75 -19.70 18.45 -25.91
CA LYS A 75 -20.38 17.75 -24.80
C LYS A 75 -20.49 18.65 -23.56
N GLN A 76 -21.70 18.77 -23.02
CA GLN A 76 -21.98 19.51 -21.78
C GLN A 76 -22.03 18.55 -20.59
N PHE A 77 -21.68 19.01 -19.39
CA PHE A 77 -21.75 18.17 -18.18
C PHE A 77 -23.15 17.57 -17.97
N HIS A 78 -23.22 16.36 -17.42
CA HIS A 78 -24.49 15.71 -17.07
C HIS A 78 -25.36 16.60 -16.16
N THR A 79 -24.71 17.24 -15.19
CA THR A 79 -25.30 18.25 -14.31
C THR A 79 -24.24 19.32 -14.07
N GLY A 80 -24.26 20.34 -14.91
CA GLY A 80 -23.42 21.53 -14.76
C GLY A 80 -24.01 22.51 -13.76
N ILE A 81 -23.16 23.14 -12.94
CA ILE A 81 -23.57 24.16 -11.97
C ILE A 81 -23.48 25.56 -12.59
N GLU A 82 -24.50 26.38 -12.36
CA GLU A 82 -24.53 27.79 -12.69
C GLU A 82 -23.75 28.58 -11.61
N VAL A 83 -22.74 29.36 -12.01
CA VAL A 83 -21.87 30.09 -11.09
C VAL A 83 -22.15 31.59 -11.21
N LYS A 84 -22.78 32.17 -10.19
CA LYS A 84 -23.24 33.57 -10.14
C LYS A 84 -22.31 34.45 -9.32
N THR A 85 -21.97 34.00 -8.10
CA THR A 85 -21.16 34.77 -7.16
C THR A 85 -19.82 34.08 -6.97
N TRP A 86 -18.75 34.65 -7.51
CA TRP A 86 -17.40 34.10 -7.47
C TRP A 86 -16.33 35.18 -7.42
N ALA A 87 -15.16 34.85 -6.88
CA ALA A 87 -14.07 35.80 -6.66
C ALA A 87 -12.73 35.31 -7.22
N ILE A 88 -11.81 36.24 -7.48
CA ILE A 88 -10.40 35.99 -7.80
C ILE A 88 -9.50 36.58 -6.72
N ALA A 89 -8.60 35.76 -6.17
CA ALA A 89 -7.53 36.18 -5.28
C ALA A 89 -6.17 35.87 -5.91
N CYS A 90 -5.38 36.89 -6.26
CA CYS A 90 -4.11 36.72 -6.96
C CYS A 90 -2.91 36.87 -6.01
N PHE A 91 -2.27 35.76 -5.65
CA PHE A 91 -1.02 35.73 -4.85
C PHE A 91 0.24 35.70 -5.72
N ALA A 92 0.11 35.90 -7.04
CA ALA A 92 1.22 36.16 -7.93
C ALA A 92 1.47 37.68 -8.04
N GLN A 93 2.73 38.09 -8.18
CA GLN A 93 3.08 39.50 -8.33
C GLN A 93 2.49 40.10 -9.62
N GLN A 94 2.01 41.35 -9.53
CA GLN A 94 1.30 42.08 -10.60
C GLN A 94 2.18 42.36 -11.85
N ASN A 95 3.51 42.29 -11.71
CA ASN A 95 4.47 42.37 -12.81
C ASN A 95 4.47 41.10 -13.70
N HIS A 96 4.17 39.93 -13.14
CA HIS A 96 4.18 38.62 -13.78
C HIS A 96 2.78 38.15 -14.20
N VAL A 97 1.74 38.51 -13.44
CA VAL A 97 0.34 38.33 -13.84
C VAL A 97 -0.32 39.69 -13.81
N LYS A 98 -0.57 40.27 -14.98
CA LYS A 98 -1.17 41.60 -15.12
C LYS A 98 -2.70 41.51 -15.06
N GLU A 99 -3.36 42.63 -14.82
CA GLU A 99 -4.83 42.69 -14.80
C GLU A 99 -5.47 42.33 -16.14
N ASN A 100 -4.78 42.61 -17.25
CA ASN A 100 -5.21 42.16 -18.57
C ASN A 100 -5.15 40.62 -18.70
N ASP A 101 -4.15 39.97 -18.08
CA ASP A 101 -4.04 38.50 -18.09
C ASP A 101 -5.16 37.87 -17.28
N LEU A 102 -5.52 38.45 -16.12
CA LEU A 102 -6.68 38.05 -15.33
C LEU A 102 -8.00 38.23 -16.09
N ARG A 103 -8.15 39.34 -16.83
CA ARG A 103 -9.34 39.62 -17.65
C ARG A 103 -9.47 38.65 -18.82
N ASN A 104 -8.37 38.40 -19.54
CA ASN A 104 -8.31 37.45 -20.66
C ASN A 104 -8.56 36.01 -20.20
N PHE A 105 -7.94 35.60 -19.08
CA PHE A 105 -8.22 34.33 -18.42
C PHE A 105 -9.70 34.18 -18.06
N THR A 106 -10.31 35.23 -17.50
CA THR A 106 -11.73 35.25 -17.13
C THR A 106 -12.63 35.06 -18.35
N GLY A 107 -12.44 35.83 -19.42
CA GLY A 107 -13.24 35.69 -20.64
C GLY A 107 -13.08 34.33 -21.33
N HIS A 108 -11.84 33.80 -21.38
CA HIS A 108 -11.59 32.46 -21.91
C HIS A 108 -12.22 31.35 -21.04
N LEU A 109 -12.14 31.49 -19.71
CA LEU A 109 -12.76 30.55 -18.78
C LEU A 109 -14.28 30.59 -18.87
N GLN A 110 -14.90 31.78 -18.89
CA GLN A 110 -16.34 31.97 -19.05
C GLN A 110 -16.84 31.26 -20.32
N LYS A 111 -16.19 31.47 -21.48
CA LYS A 111 -16.53 30.80 -22.73
C LYS A 111 -16.48 29.27 -22.61
N ILE A 112 -15.34 28.71 -22.20
CA ILE A 112 -15.17 27.26 -22.05
C ILE A 112 -16.11 26.67 -20.98
N SER A 113 -16.48 27.44 -19.96
CA SER A 113 -17.45 27.03 -18.93
C SER A 113 -18.87 26.92 -19.49
N ALA A 114 -19.30 27.88 -20.33
CA ALA A 114 -20.59 27.87 -21.00
C ALA A 114 -20.67 26.77 -22.06
N ASP A 115 -19.62 26.58 -22.87
CA ASP A 115 -19.49 25.49 -23.84
C ASP A 115 -19.63 24.10 -23.16
N ALA A 116 -19.10 23.96 -21.94
CA ALA A 116 -19.21 22.77 -21.11
C ALA A 116 -20.51 22.66 -20.29
N GLY A 117 -21.42 23.65 -20.35
CA GLY A 117 -22.69 23.64 -19.61
C GLY A 117 -22.59 23.98 -18.12
N MET A 118 -21.48 24.57 -17.65
CA MET A 118 -21.30 25.13 -16.30
C MET A 118 -21.14 26.65 -16.42
N PRO A 119 -22.19 27.42 -16.78
CA PRO A 119 -22.05 28.83 -17.12
C PRO A 119 -21.60 29.67 -15.91
N ILE A 120 -20.44 30.30 -16.04
CA ILE A 120 -19.97 31.34 -15.13
C ILE A 120 -20.56 32.68 -15.59
N GLN A 121 -21.53 33.19 -14.84
CA GLN A 121 -22.20 34.46 -15.07
C GLN A 121 -21.44 35.62 -14.42
N GLY A 122 -21.47 36.77 -15.09
CA GLY A 122 -20.89 38.01 -14.57
C GLY A 122 -19.36 38.01 -14.45
N GLN A 123 -18.81 39.20 -14.25
CA GLN A 123 -17.42 39.34 -13.78
C GLN A 123 -17.33 38.91 -12.30
N PRO A 124 -16.15 38.48 -11.83
CA PRO A 124 -15.98 38.10 -10.43
C PRO A 124 -16.32 39.29 -9.51
N CYS A 125 -17.10 39.05 -8.45
CA CYS A 125 -17.56 40.08 -7.52
C CYS A 125 -16.42 40.74 -6.73
N PHE A 126 -15.26 40.09 -6.70
CA PHE A 126 -14.02 40.58 -6.11
C PHE A 126 -12.83 40.08 -6.94
N CYS A 127 -11.90 40.97 -7.27
CA CYS A 127 -10.62 40.63 -7.90
C CYS A 127 -9.52 41.53 -7.35
N LYS A 128 -8.61 40.96 -6.54
CA LYS A 128 -7.48 41.70 -5.94
C LYS A 128 -6.20 40.86 -5.88
N TYR A 129 -5.07 41.57 -5.81
CA TYR A 129 -3.77 40.98 -5.49
C TYR A 129 -3.58 40.87 -3.98
N ALA A 130 -2.77 39.90 -3.55
CA ALA A 130 -2.33 39.70 -2.18
C ALA A 130 -0.89 39.18 -2.16
N VAL A 131 -0.17 39.37 -1.05
CA VAL A 131 1.19 38.88 -0.84
C VAL A 131 1.31 38.34 0.59
N GLY A 132 2.08 37.27 0.78
CA GLY A 132 2.21 36.58 2.07
C GLY A 132 1.15 35.50 2.30
N VAL A 133 1.33 34.73 3.37
CA VAL A 133 0.42 33.65 3.80
C VAL A 133 -0.72 34.24 4.65
N ASP A 134 -0.37 35.24 5.46
CA ASP A 134 -1.18 35.85 6.51
C ASP A 134 -2.39 36.62 5.96
N GLN A 135 -2.35 36.98 4.68
CA GLN A 135 -3.45 37.65 3.96
C GLN A 135 -4.58 36.70 3.53
N VAL A 136 -4.38 35.38 3.60
CA VAL A 136 -5.41 34.40 3.16
C VAL A 136 -6.63 34.43 4.07
N GLU A 137 -6.46 34.29 5.38
CA GLU A 137 -7.60 34.21 6.32
C GLU A 137 -8.42 35.51 6.40
N PRO A 138 -7.80 36.72 6.52
CA PRO A 138 -8.54 37.97 6.50
C PRO A 138 -9.32 38.20 5.20
N MET A 139 -8.69 37.93 4.05
CA MET A 139 -9.36 38.07 2.74
C MET A 139 -10.54 37.12 2.60
N PHE A 140 -10.43 35.87 3.06
CA PHE A 140 -11.52 34.91 2.96
C PHE A 140 -12.66 35.19 3.96
N LYS A 141 -12.35 35.70 5.16
CA LYS A 141 -13.36 36.21 6.10
C LYS A 141 -14.13 37.37 5.50
N TYR A 142 -13.42 38.37 4.97
CA TYR A 142 -14.02 39.50 4.25
C TYR A 142 -14.93 39.04 3.10
N LEU A 143 -14.43 38.13 2.24
CA LEU A 143 -15.18 37.56 1.12
C LEU A 143 -16.49 36.88 1.56
N LYS A 144 -16.44 36.05 2.63
CA LYS A 144 -17.62 35.35 3.15
C LYS A 144 -18.65 36.28 3.80
N GLN A 145 -18.19 37.40 4.39
CA GLN A 145 -19.06 38.38 5.05
C GLN A 145 -19.73 39.35 4.05
N ASN A 146 -19.00 39.79 3.02
CA ASN A 146 -19.45 40.87 2.13
C ASN A 146 -20.18 40.35 0.87
N PHE A 147 -19.98 39.07 0.50
CA PHE A 147 -20.62 38.46 -0.67
C PHE A 147 -21.51 37.28 -0.26
N PRO A 148 -22.74 37.53 0.24
CA PRO A 148 -23.68 36.46 0.55
C PRO A 148 -23.96 35.61 -0.70
N GLY A 149 -23.90 34.29 -0.54
CA GLY A 149 -24.02 33.34 -1.65
C GLY A 149 -22.75 33.12 -2.48
N LEU A 150 -21.58 33.58 -2.04
CA LEU A 150 -20.28 33.27 -2.67
C LEU A 150 -20.07 31.75 -2.86
N GLN A 151 -20.04 31.30 -4.12
CA GLN A 151 -19.91 29.89 -4.49
C GLN A 151 -18.45 29.43 -4.60
N LEU A 152 -17.55 30.28 -5.13
CA LEU A 152 -16.19 29.86 -5.52
C LEU A 152 -15.16 30.98 -5.39
N VAL A 153 -13.99 30.66 -4.84
CA VAL A 153 -12.78 31.51 -4.91
C VAL A 153 -11.73 30.87 -5.82
N CYS A 154 -11.43 31.52 -6.93
CA CYS A 154 -10.34 31.15 -7.83
C CYS A 154 -9.03 31.81 -7.35
N VAL A 155 -8.01 31.02 -7.05
CA VAL A 155 -6.78 31.51 -6.40
C VAL A 155 -5.59 31.37 -7.34
N VAL A 156 -4.99 32.47 -7.77
CA VAL A 156 -3.81 32.45 -8.66
C VAL A 156 -2.53 32.41 -7.81
N LEU A 157 -1.67 31.42 -8.06
CA LEU A 157 -0.44 31.17 -7.30
C LEU A 157 0.80 31.25 -8.22
N PRO A 158 1.93 31.83 -7.76
CA PRO A 158 3.11 32.02 -8.61
C PRO A 158 3.85 30.72 -8.95
N GLY A 159 3.67 29.65 -8.17
CA GLY A 159 4.36 28.37 -8.34
C GLY A 159 4.10 27.40 -7.19
N LYS A 160 5.14 26.72 -6.70
CA LYS A 160 5.12 26.11 -5.35
C LYS A 160 5.22 27.24 -4.32
N THR A 161 4.31 27.25 -3.34
CA THR A 161 4.25 28.27 -2.28
C THR A 161 3.51 27.72 -1.06
N PRO A 162 3.89 28.07 0.19
CA PRO A 162 3.14 27.70 1.40
C PRO A 162 1.70 28.23 1.38
N VAL A 163 1.42 29.32 0.65
CA VAL A 163 0.07 29.88 0.46
C VAL A 163 -0.93 28.83 -0.03
N TYR A 164 -0.50 27.82 -0.80
CA TYR A 164 -1.39 26.72 -1.21
C TYR A 164 -1.97 25.94 -0.01
N ALA A 165 -1.13 25.61 0.98
CA ALA A 165 -1.57 24.86 2.15
C ALA A 165 -2.52 25.68 3.03
N GLU A 166 -2.25 26.99 3.15
CA GLU A 166 -3.10 27.89 3.92
C GLU A 166 -4.46 28.15 3.26
N VAL A 167 -4.48 28.34 1.93
CA VAL A 167 -5.73 28.44 1.14
C VAL A 167 -6.58 27.16 1.29
N LYS A 168 -5.95 25.99 1.42
CA LYS A 168 -6.63 24.74 1.74
C LYS A 168 -7.13 24.69 3.19
N ARG A 169 -6.33 25.09 4.19
CA ARG A 169 -6.76 25.17 5.60
C ARG A 169 -7.96 26.11 5.76
N VAL A 170 -7.80 27.37 5.36
CA VAL A 170 -8.83 28.41 5.51
C VAL A 170 -10.10 28.07 4.72
N GLY A 171 -9.94 27.66 3.45
CA GLY A 171 -11.07 27.31 2.59
C GLY A 171 -11.81 26.05 3.06
N ASP A 172 -11.09 24.95 3.26
CA ASP A 172 -11.68 23.63 3.42
C ASP A 172 -12.00 23.28 4.88
N THR A 173 -11.32 23.87 5.89
CA THR A 173 -11.54 23.53 7.31
C THR A 173 -12.03 24.68 8.19
N VAL A 174 -11.67 25.94 7.90
CA VAL A 174 -12.05 27.10 8.76
C VAL A 174 -13.36 27.73 8.32
N LEU A 175 -13.55 27.96 7.02
CA LEU A 175 -14.66 28.76 6.51
C LEU A 175 -15.64 28.00 5.59
N GLY A 176 -15.27 26.82 5.09
CA GLY A 176 -16.15 26.01 4.24
C GLY A 176 -16.45 26.64 2.87
N ILE A 177 -15.44 27.25 2.24
CA ILE A 177 -15.56 27.97 0.96
C ILE A 177 -14.87 27.14 -0.13
N ALA A 178 -15.57 26.86 -1.24
CA ALA A 178 -14.96 26.13 -2.35
C ALA A 178 -13.82 26.96 -2.97
N THR A 179 -12.63 26.35 -3.04
CA THR A 179 -11.41 27.00 -3.55
C THR A 179 -10.86 26.28 -4.77
N GLN A 180 -10.45 27.02 -5.81
CA GLN A 180 -9.80 26.46 -6.99
C GLN A 180 -8.50 27.21 -7.31
N CYS A 181 -7.37 26.61 -6.95
CA CYS A 181 -6.04 27.18 -7.21
C CYS A 181 -5.61 26.98 -8.67
N VAL A 182 -4.93 27.96 -9.26
CA VAL A 182 -4.37 27.95 -10.62
C VAL A 182 -2.95 28.51 -10.59
N GLN A 183 -2.01 27.93 -11.34
CA GLN A 183 -0.64 28.46 -11.43
C GLN A 183 -0.58 29.65 -12.42
N ALA A 184 0.17 30.70 -12.08
CA ALA A 184 0.32 31.93 -12.87
C ALA A 184 0.56 31.68 -14.37
N LYS A 185 1.48 30.78 -14.72
CA LYS A 185 1.77 30.38 -16.11
C LYS A 185 0.56 29.85 -16.92
N ASN A 186 -0.45 29.29 -16.24
CA ASN A 186 -1.68 28.79 -16.87
C ASN A 186 -2.75 29.89 -17.00
N VAL A 187 -2.56 31.03 -16.32
CA VAL A 187 -3.38 32.25 -16.44
C VAL A 187 -2.83 33.11 -17.57
N THR A 188 -1.53 33.38 -17.57
CA THR A 188 -0.85 34.17 -18.62
C THR A 188 -0.84 33.44 -19.97
N LYS A 189 -0.70 32.12 -19.99
CA LYS A 189 -0.83 31.29 -21.19
C LYS A 189 -1.93 30.23 -21.03
N THR A 190 -3.17 30.66 -21.22
CA THR A 190 -4.34 29.76 -21.25
C THR A 190 -4.30 28.80 -22.45
N THR A 191 -4.91 27.63 -22.29
CA THR A 191 -5.24 26.72 -23.41
C THR A 191 -6.63 26.14 -23.19
N PRO A 192 -7.41 25.82 -24.26
CA PRO A 192 -8.75 25.24 -24.10
C PRO A 192 -8.75 23.94 -23.29
N GLN A 193 -7.72 23.09 -23.43
CA GLN A 193 -7.61 21.85 -22.65
C GLN A 193 -7.35 22.12 -21.16
N THR A 194 -6.48 23.07 -20.82
CA THR A 194 -6.23 23.45 -19.43
C THR A 194 -7.47 24.05 -18.78
N LEU A 195 -8.25 24.86 -19.51
CA LEU A 195 -9.50 25.44 -19.03
C LEU A 195 -10.62 24.40 -18.91
N SER A 196 -10.78 23.49 -19.88
CA SER A 196 -11.73 22.37 -19.76
C SER A 196 -11.41 21.48 -18.56
N ASN A 197 -10.12 21.19 -18.31
CA ASN A 197 -9.64 20.46 -17.14
C ASN A 197 -9.86 21.24 -15.82
N LEU A 198 -9.99 22.56 -15.88
CA LEU A 198 -10.31 23.41 -14.74
C LEU A 198 -11.82 23.40 -14.44
N CYS A 199 -12.67 23.56 -15.47
CA CYS A 199 -14.13 23.43 -15.35
C CYS A 199 -14.54 22.07 -14.78
N LEU A 200 -13.91 20.98 -15.24
CA LEU A 200 -14.09 19.62 -14.70
C LEU A 200 -13.88 19.53 -13.17
N LYS A 201 -13.01 20.37 -12.60
CA LYS A 201 -12.72 20.42 -11.15
C LYS A 201 -13.59 21.43 -10.41
N MET A 202 -13.98 22.52 -11.06
CA MET A 202 -14.91 23.51 -10.51
C MET A 202 -16.31 22.92 -10.34
N ASN A 203 -16.85 22.26 -11.38
CA ASN A 203 -18.20 21.71 -11.38
C ASN A 203 -18.43 20.73 -10.21
N VAL A 204 -17.51 19.77 -10.03
CA VAL A 204 -17.58 18.77 -8.95
C VAL A 204 -17.51 19.40 -7.56
N LYS A 205 -16.67 20.43 -7.37
CA LYS A 205 -16.56 21.15 -6.08
C LYS A 205 -17.83 21.90 -5.71
N LEU A 206 -18.62 22.30 -6.71
CA LEU A 206 -19.92 22.95 -6.52
C LEU A 206 -21.09 21.93 -6.50
N GLY A 207 -20.79 20.63 -6.45
CA GLY A 207 -21.78 19.55 -6.34
C GLY A 207 -22.29 18.99 -7.67
N GLY A 208 -21.79 19.49 -8.81
CA GLY A 208 -22.17 19.06 -10.15
C GLY A 208 -21.65 17.67 -10.54
N VAL A 209 -22.24 17.10 -11.58
CA VAL A 209 -21.93 15.78 -12.14
C VAL A 209 -21.40 15.95 -13.55
N ASN A 210 -20.15 15.56 -13.80
CA ASN A 210 -19.51 15.79 -15.10
C ASN A 210 -20.06 14.86 -16.19
N SER A 211 -20.15 13.57 -15.91
CA SER A 211 -20.61 12.51 -16.81
C SER A 211 -20.94 11.27 -15.99
N ILE A 212 -21.94 10.49 -16.40
CA ILE A 212 -22.29 9.22 -15.75
C ILE A 212 -21.97 8.01 -16.64
N LEU A 213 -21.89 6.81 -16.05
CA LEU A 213 -21.97 5.57 -16.83
C LEU A 213 -23.35 5.50 -17.52
N LEU A 214 -23.40 5.20 -18.82
CA LEU A 214 -24.66 5.08 -19.57
C LEU A 214 -25.55 4.02 -18.87
N PRO A 215 -26.78 4.35 -18.41
CA PRO A 215 -27.52 3.46 -17.52
C PRO A 215 -27.75 2.03 -18.03
N ALA A 216 -27.86 1.85 -19.35
CA ALA A 216 -28.07 0.56 -20.01
C ALA A 216 -26.82 -0.35 -20.09
N VAL A 217 -25.61 0.14 -19.78
CA VAL A 217 -24.39 -0.70 -19.70
C VAL A 217 -23.94 -0.98 -18.27
N ARG A 218 -24.74 -0.60 -17.26
CA ARG A 218 -24.45 -0.86 -15.86
C ARG A 218 -24.72 -2.34 -15.53
N PRO A 219 -23.82 -3.03 -14.81
CA PRO A 219 -24.06 -4.37 -14.27
C PRO A 219 -25.32 -4.45 -13.39
N ARG A 220 -25.96 -5.63 -13.33
CA ARG A 220 -27.24 -5.86 -12.61
C ARG A 220 -27.23 -5.48 -11.13
N ILE A 221 -26.06 -5.41 -10.48
CA ILE A 221 -25.91 -4.95 -9.09
C ILE A 221 -26.40 -3.51 -8.87
N PHE A 222 -26.43 -2.68 -9.92
CA PHE A 222 -27.00 -1.32 -9.87
C PHE A 222 -28.54 -1.27 -9.86
N ASN A 223 -29.21 -2.43 -9.86
CA ASN A 223 -30.66 -2.53 -9.67
C ASN A 223 -31.09 -2.39 -8.20
N GLU A 224 -30.14 -2.49 -7.26
CA GLU A 224 -30.36 -2.29 -5.84
C GLU A 224 -29.52 -1.12 -5.29
N PRO A 225 -29.91 -0.49 -4.18
CA PRO A 225 -29.12 0.54 -3.53
C PRO A 225 -27.75 0.03 -3.07
N ILE A 226 -26.69 0.64 -3.56
CA ILE A 226 -25.31 0.23 -3.32
C ILE A 226 -24.42 1.45 -3.00
N ILE A 227 -23.53 1.28 -2.02
CA ILE A 227 -22.51 2.28 -1.68
C ILE A 227 -21.12 1.74 -2.01
N PHE A 228 -20.31 2.58 -2.65
CA PHE A 228 -18.91 2.32 -2.97
C PHE A 228 -18.04 3.11 -2.01
N LEU A 229 -17.25 2.39 -1.21
CA LEU A 229 -16.26 2.96 -0.31
C LEU A 229 -14.86 2.86 -0.93
N GLY A 230 -14.06 3.90 -0.76
CA GLY A 230 -12.63 3.90 -1.09
C GLY A 230 -11.83 4.27 0.16
N ALA A 231 -10.83 3.47 0.53
CA ALA A 231 -10.07 3.63 1.75
C ALA A 231 -8.56 3.59 1.48
N ASP A 232 -7.81 4.55 2.04
CA ASP A 232 -6.36 4.70 1.87
C ASP A 232 -5.70 5.20 3.18
N ILE A 233 -4.42 4.86 3.39
CA ILE A 233 -3.62 5.34 4.53
C ILE A 233 -2.33 5.97 4.01
N THR A 234 -2.18 7.27 4.27
CA THR A 234 -0.92 7.98 4.05
C THR A 234 -0.05 7.92 5.31
N HIS A 235 1.02 7.13 5.24
CA HIS A 235 2.11 7.14 6.23
C HIS A 235 3.09 8.32 6.01
N PRO A 236 3.78 8.77 7.08
CA PRO A 236 4.84 9.78 6.96
C PRO A 236 6.08 9.24 6.22
N PRO A 237 6.94 10.13 5.69
CA PRO A 237 8.21 9.77 5.05
C PRO A 237 9.05 8.82 5.92
N ALA A 238 9.85 7.96 5.29
CA ALA A 238 10.78 7.10 6.03
C ALA A 238 11.85 7.95 6.76
N GLY A 239 12.36 7.42 7.87
CA GLY A 239 13.19 8.17 8.83
C GLY A 239 12.38 9.03 9.81
N ASP A 240 11.16 9.47 9.46
CA ASP A 240 10.24 10.07 10.43
C ASP A 240 9.74 9.00 11.41
N SER A 241 9.74 9.32 12.71
CA SER A 241 9.32 8.45 13.80
C SER A 241 8.19 9.05 14.66
N ARG A 242 7.75 10.28 14.37
CA ARG A 242 6.86 11.07 15.24
C ARG A 242 5.57 11.52 14.58
N LYS A 243 5.56 11.76 13.26
CA LYS A 243 4.33 12.17 12.57
C LYS A 243 3.31 11.02 12.54
N PRO A 244 2.01 11.30 12.75
CA PRO A 244 0.97 10.27 12.68
C PRO A 244 0.76 9.76 11.24
N SER A 245 0.02 8.67 11.11
CA SER A 245 -0.56 8.26 9.81
C SER A 245 -1.91 8.96 9.62
N ILE A 246 -2.31 9.20 8.37
CA ILE A 246 -3.62 9.77 8.05
C ILE A 246 -4.43 8.73 7.27
N ALA A 247 -5.57 8.32 7.81
CA ALA A 247 -6.53 7.45 7.13
C ALA A 247 -7.63 8.30 6.48
N GLY A 248 -7.96 8.00 5.23
CA GLY A 248 -9.06 8.62 4.50
C GLY A 248 -10.02 7.57 3.97
N VAL A 249 -11.32 7.76 4.22
CA VAL A 249 -12.39 6.92 3.66
C VAL A 249 -13.38 7.80 2.92
N VAL A 250 -13.64 7.49 1.65
CA VAL A 250 -14.66 8.15 0.82
C VAL A 250 -15.82 7.22 0.59
N GLY A 251 -17.03 7.77 0.42
CA GLY A 251 -18.23 7.01 0.07
C GLY A 251 -19.00 7.67 -1.06
N SER A 252 -19.48 6.90 -2.02
CA SER A 252 -20.36 7.38 -3.10
C SER A 252 -21.68 7.90 -2.52
N MET A 253 -22.26 8.93 -3.11
CA MET A 253 -23.44 9.66 -2.59
C MET A 253 -24.64 9.67 -3.55
N ASP A 254 -24.57 8.91 -4.64
CA ASP A 254 -25.65 8.75 -5.65
C ASP A 254 -25.59 7.37 -6.33
N ALA A 255 -26.64 7.02 -7.09
CA ALA A 255 -26.77 5.75 -7.81
C ALA A 255 -26.04 5.71 -9.18
N HIS A 256 -25.29 6.77 -9.53
CA HIS A 256 -24.46 6.88 -10.72
C HIS A 256 -22.96 6.91 -10.34
N PRO A 257 -22.58 6.28 -9.22
CA PRO A 257 -21.60 6.72 -8.22
C PRO A 257 -20.64 7.81 -8.70
N SER A 258 -21.15 9.04 -8.80
CA SER A 258 -20.45 10.19 -9.39
C SER A 258 -20.01 11.22 -8.35
N ARG A 259 -20.85 11.48 -7.35
CA ARG A 259 -20.53 12.32 -6.18
C ARG A 259 -20.02 11.43 -5.05
N TYR A 260 -19.02 11.92 -4.32
CA TYR A 260 -18.48 11.25 -3.14
C TYR A 260 -18.39 12.25 -1.97
N ALA A 261 -18.61 11.76 -0.76
CA ALA A 261 -18.23 12.44 0.48
C ALA A 261 -16.97 11.79 1.06
N ALA A 262 -16.28 12.48 1.96
CA ALA A 262 -15.02 12.04 2.54
C ALA A 262 -15.02 12.20 4.06
N THR A 263 -14.48 11.21 4.75
CA THR A 263 -14.11 11.26 6.17
C THR A 263 -12.60 11.01 6.29
N VAL A 264 -11.94 11.73 7.19
CA VAL A 264 -10.48 11.68 7.38
C VAL A 264 -10.20 11.60 8.87
N ARG A 265 -9.24 10.77 9.28
CA ARG A 265 -8.81 10.61 10.67
C ARG A 265 -7.28 10.53 10.78
N VAL A 266 -6.78 10.92 11.94
CA VAL A 266 -5.36 10.90 12.30
C VAL A 266 -5.13 9.73 13.26
N GLN A 267 -4.20 8.85 12.95
CA GLN A 267 -3.95 7.62 13.71
C GLN A 267 -2.46 7.36 13.95
N GLN A 268 -2.16 6.29 14.71
CA GLN A 268 -0.82 6.00 15.19
C GLN A 268 0.25 5.90 14.07
N HIS A 269 1.50 6.17 14.45
CA HIS A 269 2.63 6.16 13.53
C HIS A 269 2.81 4.79 12.86
N ARG A 270 2.74 4.76 11.52
CA ARG A 270 2.84 3.54 10.67
C ARG A 270 1.86 2.42 11.02
N HIS A 271 0.70 2.78 11.58
CA HIS A 271 -0.38 1.84 11.82
C HIS A 271 -1.25 1.68 10.56
N GLU A 272 -1.35 0.46 10.04
CA GLU A 272 -1.99 0.11 8.75
C GLU A 272 -3.46 -0.35 8.90
N ILE A 273 -4.02 -0.45 10.11
CA ILE A 273 -5.47 -0.74 10.29
C ILE A 273 -6.18 0.60 10.51
N ILE A 274 -7.31 0.86 9.84
CA ILE A 274 -8.06 2.11 10.06
C ILE A 274 -8.77 2.08 11.43
N SER A 275 -8.21 2.76 12.42
CA SER A 275 -8.61 2.58 13.84
C SER A 275 -10.02 3.06 14.17
N GLU A 276 -10.54 4.07 13.47
CA GLU A 276 -11.89 4.63 13.67
C GLU A 276 -12.89 4.26 12.54
N LEU A 277 -12.62 3.18 11.80
CA LEU A 277 -13.41 2.83 10.61
C LEU A 277 -14.91 2.71 10.91
N THR A 278 -15.29 2.22 12.09
CA THR A 278 -16.69 2.12 12.55
C THR A 278 -17.41 3.47 12.43
N PHE A 279 -16.81 4.55 12.94
CA PHE A 279 -17.41 5.88 12.91
C PHE A 279 -17.36 6.50 11.50
N MET A 280 -16.23 6.35 10.80
CA MET A 280 -16.05 6.84 9.43
C MET A 280 -17.08 6.26 8.46
N VAL A 281 -17.41 4.96 8.59
CA VAL A 281 -18.41 4.28 7.76
C VAL A 281 -19.83 4.63 8.19
N ARG A 282 -20.09 4.74 9.51
CA ARG A 282 -21.38 5.20 10.05
C ARG A 282 -21.75 6.61 9.53
N GLU A 283 -20.80 7.54 9.53
CA GLU A 283 -20.96 8.89 8.96
C GLU A 283 -21.36 8.84 7.47
N LEU A 284 -20.65 8.04 6.66
CA LEU A 284 -20.90 7.92 5.23
C LEU A 284 -22.25 7.24 4.92
N LEU A 285 -22.65 6.23 5.69
CA LEU A 285 -23.96 5.58 5.56
C LEU A 285 -25.12 6.54 5.88
N ILE A 286 -24.97 7.37 6.92
CA ILE A 286 -25.96 8.41 7.25
C ILE A 286 -26.07 9.45 6.12
N GLN A 287 -24.92 9.88 5.55
CA GLN A 287 -24.91 10.82 4.43
C GLN A 287 -25.52 10.22 3.15
N PHE A 288 -25.25 8.95 2.85
CA PHE A 288 -25.88 8.23 1.74
C PHE A 288 -27.40 8.18 1.89
N TYR A 289 -27.91 7.82 3.08
CA TYR A 289 -29.35 7.78 3.34
C TYR A 289 -29.99 9.17 3.24
N ARG A 290 -29.33 10.22 3.75
CA ARG A 290 -29.82 11.62 3.62
C ARG A 290 -29.92 12.07 2.16
N ASN A 291 -28.95 11.68 1.31
CA ASN A 291 -28.87 12.12 -0.09
C ASN A 291 -29.72 11.28 -1.05
N THR A 292 -29.87 9.98 -0.80
CA THR A 292 -30.57 9.04 -1.71
C THR A 292 -31.94 8.59 -1.23
N ARG A 293 -32.21 8.69 0.08
CA ARG A 293 -33.36 8.08 0.79
C ARG A 293 -33.42 6.55 0.76
N PHE A 294 -32.36 5.89 0.30
CA PHE A 294 -32.23 4.43 0.35
C PHE A 294 -31.17 3.99 1.37
N LYS A 295 -31.39 2.84 2.02
CA LYS A 295 -30.36 2.12 2.76
C LYS A 295 -29.62 1.20 1.77
N PRO A 296 -28.27 1.17 1.73
CA PRO A 296 -27.55 0.23 0.89
C PRO A 296 -27.91 -1.24 1.22
N THR A 297 -28.25 -2.05 0.22
CA THR A 297 -28.30 -3.52 0.38
C THR A 297 -26.90 -4.12 0.30
N ARG A 298 -25.96 -3.41 -0.34
CA ARG A 298 -24.56 -3.83 -0.52
C ARG A 298 -23.57 -2.69 -0.29
N ILE A 299 -22.41 -3.06 0.25
CA ILE A 299 -21.24 -2.18 0.46
C ILE A 299 -20.07 -2.82 -0.30
N ILE A 300 -19.49 -2.09 -1.27
CA ILE A 300 -18.25 -2.50 -1.95
C ILE A 300 -17.12 -1.59 -1.47
N VAL A 301 -16.01 -2.19 -1.02
CA VAL A 301 -14.89 -1.48 -0.39
C VAL A 301 -13.62 -1.68 -1.22
N TYR A 302 -13.05 -0.59 -1.70
CA TYR A 302 -11.75 -0.56 -2.37
C TYR A 302 -10.68 -0.03 -1.40
N ARG A 303 -9.89 -0.93 -0.82
CA ARG A 303 -8.86 -0.62 0.18
C ARG A 303 -7.47 -0.62 -0.48
N ASP A 304 -6.90 0.56 -0.70
CA ASP A 304 -5.58 0.71 -1.31
C ASP A 304 -4.45 0.44 -0.30
N GLY A 305 -3.28 0.03 -0.80
CA GLY A 305 -2.01 0.03 -0.05
C GLY A 305 -1.72 -1.18 0.85
N VAL A 306 -2.70 -1.99 1.24
CA VAL A 306 -2.53 -3.14 2.14
C VAL A 306 -1.54 -4.16 1.56
N SER A 307 -0.58 -4.62 2.37
CA SER A 307 0.35 -5.66 1.96
C SER A 307 -0.20 -7.08 2.17
N GLU A 308 0.18 -8.00 1.28
CA GLU A 308 -0.14 -9.44 1.31
C GLU A 308 -0.02 -10.06 2.72
N GLY A 309 1.11 -9.83 3.39
CA GLY A 309 1.39 -10.35 4.74
C GLY A 309 0.61 -9.68 5.89
N GLN A 310 -0.20 -8.66 5.60
CA GLN A 310 -1.10 -8.00 6.55
C GLN A 310 -2.58 -8.21 6.21
N PHE A 311 -2.91 -8.73 5.01
CA PHE A 311 -4.26 -8.73 4.45
C PHE A 311 -5.31 -9.33 5.40
N LEU A 312 -5.07 -10.54 5.93
CA LEU A 312 -6.04 -11.20 6.82
C LEU A 312 -6.29 -10.43 8.13
N ASN A 313 -5.26 -9.79 8.69
CA ASN A 313 -5.37 -9.00 9.92
C ASN A 313 -6.15 -7.69 9.67
N VAL A 314 -5.86 -7.02 8.55
CA VAL A 314 -6.59 -5.81 8.12
C VAL A 314 -8.04 -6.16 7.82
N LEU A 315 -8.29 -7.20 7.02
CA LEU A 315 -9.63 -7.70 6.69
C LEU A 315 -10.44 -8.02 7.95
N GLN A 316 -9.92 -8.85 8.86
CA GLN A 316 -10.66 -9.29 10.05
C GLN A 316 -11.03 -8.12 10.98
N SER A 317 -10.17 -7.09 11.06
CA SER A 317 -10.42 -5.90 11.88
C SER A 317 -11.36 -4.92 11.18
N GLU A 318 -11.07 -4.52 9.94
CA GLU A 318 -11.85 -3.53 9.19
C GLU A 318 -13.26 -4.05 8.86
N LEU A 319 -13.42 -5.34 8.53
CA LEU A 319 -14.72 -5.96 8.28
C LEU A 319 -15.60 -5.99 9.53
N ARG A 320 -15.01 -6.23 10.72
CA ARG A 320 -15.71 -6.16 12.01
C ARG A 320 -16.21 -4.75 12.29
N SER A 321 -15.36 -3.73 12.11
CA SER A 321 -15.75 -2.32 12.27
C SER A 321 -16.87 -1.88 11.32
N MET A 322 -16.91 -2.40 10.09
CA MET A 322 -18.02 -2.13 9.16
C MET A 322 -19.33 -2.83 9.56
N ARG A 323 -19.24 -4.07 10.06
CA ARG A 323 -20.40 -4.82 10.60
C ARG A 323 -20.98 -4.10 11.82
N GLU A 324 -20.11 -3.65 12.73
CA GLU A 324 -20.45 -2.81 13.88
C GLU A 324 -21.13 -1.49 13.43
N ALA A 325 -20.55 -0.77 12.47
CA ALA A 325 -21.11 0.48 11.94
C ALA A 325 -22.54 0.32 11.40
N CYS A 326 -22.85 -0.82 10.80
CA CYS A 326 -24.21 -1.15 10.35
C CYS A 326 -25.14 -1.42 11.54
N MET A 327 -24.72 -2.26 12.50
CA MET A 327 -25.51 -2.59 13.69
C MET A 327 -25.75 -1.39 14.63
N MET A 328 -24.85 -0.40 14.64
CA MET A 328 -25.00 0.88 15.35
C MET A 328 -26.03 1.84 14.71
N LEU A 329 -26.48 1.56 13.48
CA LEU A 329 -27.52 2.33 12.81
C LEU A 329 -28.89 1.71 13.00
N GLU A 330 -28.99 0.38 12.89
CA GLU A 330 -30.24 -0.35 13.00
C GLU A 330 -30.01 -1.82 13.40
N ARG A 331 -30.78 -2.33 14.37
CA ARG A 331 -30.69 -3.73 14.79
C ARG A 331 -31.12 -4.64 13.63
N GLY A 332 -30.24 -5.56 13.24
CA GLY A 332 -30.48 -6.49 12.13
C GLY A 332 -30.11 -5.96 10.74
N TYR A 333 -29.68 -4.70 10.60
CA TYR A 333 -29.20 -4.19 9.31
C TYR A 333 -27.83 -4.80 8.96
N GLN A 334 -27.85 -5.78 8.06
CA GLN A 334 -26.69 -6.57 7.64
C GLN A 334 -26.55 -6.58 6.10
N PRO A 335 -26.08 -5.49 5.48
CA PRO A 335 -25.85 -5.43 4.04
C PRO A 335 -24.76 -6.42 3.59
N GLY A 336 -24.80 -6.88 2.35
CA GLY A 336 -23.72 -7.70 1.77
C GLY A 336 -22.44 -6.88 1.61
N ILE A 337 -21.33 -7.32 2.22
CA ILE A 337 -20.04 -6.62 2.11
C ILE A 337 -19.14 -7.38 1.12
N THR A 338 -18.57 -6.64 0.18
CA THR A 338 -17.46 -7.10 -0.67
C THR A 338 -16.23 -6.24 -0.40
N PHE A 339 -15.18 -6.84 0.16
CA PHE A 339 -13.91 -6.19 0.45
C PHE A 339 -12.90 -6.50 -0.67
N ILE A 340 -12.30 -5.46 -1.24
CA ILE A 340 -11.33 -5.55 -2.34
C ILE A 340 -10.07 -4.82 -1.93
N ALA A 341 -9.01 -5.55 -1.57
CA ALA A 341 -7.69 -4.95 -1.38
C ALA A 341 -7.06 -4.66 -2.75
N LEU A 342 -6.70 -3.40 -3.01
CA LEU A 342 -6.05 -2.94 -4.22
C LEU A 342 -4.56 -2.74 -3.98
N GLN A 343 -3.72 -3.47 -4.69
CA GLN A 343 -2.27 -3.21 -4.72
C GLN A 343 -1.86 -2.63 -6.08
N LYS A 344 -1.62 -1.31 -6.09
CA LYS A 344 -1.09 -0.55 -7.25
C LYS A 344 0.45 -0.56 -7.35
N ARG A 345 1.12 -1.16 -6.36
CA ARG A 345 2.58 -1.16 -6.19
C ARG A 345 3.08 -2.59 -5.97
N HIS A 346 3.14 -3.37 -7.05
CA HIS A 346 3.66 -4.74 -7.08
C HIS A 346 4.79 -4.89 -8.11
N HIS A 347 5.41 -6.07 -8.16
CA HIS A 347 6.49 -6.40 -9.12
C HIS A 347 6.01 -7.11 -10.39
N THR A 348 4.75 -7.57 -10.46
CA THR A 348 4.13 -8.06 -11.70
C THR A 348 4.14 -7.01 -12.83
N ARG A 349 4.54 -7.43 -14.04
CA ARG A 349 4.53 -6.69 -15.30
C ARG A 349 3.93 -7.58 -16.38
N LEU A 350 3.20 -6.99 -17.33
CA LEU A 350 2.58 -7.69 -18.45
C LEU A 350 3.00 -7.06 -19.78
N PHE A 351 3.41 -7.87 -20.74
CA PHE A 351 3.88 -7.44 -22.06
C PHE A 351 3.00 -8.07 -23.15
N ALA A 352 2.60 -7.30 -24.17
CA ALA A 352 1.79 -7.82 -25.27
C ALA A 352 2.67 -8.58 -26.27
N VAL A 353 2.38 -9.86 -26.49
CA VAL A 353 3.14 -10.74 -27.40
C VAL A 353 2.99 -10.28 -28.85
N ASP A 354 1.77 -9.97 -29.26
CA ASP A 354 1.48 -9.47 -30.60
C ASP A 354 1.70 -7.95 -30.71
N LYS A 355 2.46 -7.51 -31.73
CA LYS A 355 2.66 -6.09 -32.03
C LYS A 355 1.36 -5.31 -32.23
N LYS A 356 0.29 -5.97 -32.71
CA LYS A 356 -1.04 -5.37 -32.93
C LYS A 356 -1.70 -4.89 -31.64
N ASP A 357 -1.31 -5.46 -30.50
CA ASP A 357 -1.84 -5.18 -29.16
C ASP A 357 -0.93 -4.21 -28.37
N GLN A 358 0.14 -3.69 -28.98
CA GLN A 358 1.05 -2.74 -28.34
C GLN A 358 0.58 -1.29 -28.56
N VAL A 359 0.16 -0.64 -27.47
CA VAL A 359 -0.52 0.66 -27.46
C VAL A 359 0.41 1.82 -27.09
N GLY A 360 0.33 2.89 -27.88
CA GLY A 360 1.01 4.17 -27.66
C GLY A 360 2.53 4.11 -27.81
N LYS A 361 3.20 5.25 -27.62
CA LYS A 361 4.67 5.37 -27.73
C LYS A 361 5.45 4.48 -26.75
N ALA A 362 4.78 4.01 -25.69
CA ALA A 362 5.33 3.09 -24.70
C ALA A 362 5.25 1.60 -25.09
N PHE A 363 4.52 1.27 -26.16
CA PHE A 363 4.22 -0.10 -26.59
C PHE A 363 3.61 -0.96 -25.48
N ASN A 364 2.66 -0.39 -24.73
CA ASN A 364 2.03 -0.99 -23.55
C ASN A 364 0.89 -1.95 -23.92
N ILE A 365 0.45 -2.78 -22.97
CA ILE A 365 -0.82 -3.51 -23.09
C ILE A 365 -2.01 -2.53 -23.22
N PRO A 366 -3.12 -2.91 -23.87
CA PRO A 366 -4.27 -2.03 -24.02
C PRO A 366 -5.02 -1.84 -22.68
N PRO A 367 -5.65 -0.67 -22.45
CA PRO A 367 -6.52 -0.48 -21.28
C PRO A 367 -7.69 -1.46 -21.30
N GLY A 368 -8.10 -1.94 -20.12
CA GLY A 368 -9.05 -3.04 -19.96
C GLY A 368 -8.39 -4.43 -19.97
N THR A 369 -7.07 -4.54 -20.19
CA THR A 369 -6.36 -5.83 -20.08
C THR A 369 -6.48 -6.39 -18.67
N THR A 370 -7.06 -7.58 -18.58
CA THR A 370 -7.37 -8.34 -17.37
C THR A 370 -6.67 -9.70 -17.43
N VAL A 371 -6.06 -10.14 -16.33
CA VAL A 371 -5.49 -11.49 -16.18
C VAL A 371 -5.95 -12.07 -14.85
N ASP A 372 -6.79 -13.10 -14.94
CA ASP A 372 -7.32 -13.91 -13.83
C ASP A 372 -6.95 -15.40 -13.97
N VAL A 373 -5.96 -15.69 -14.83
CA VAL A 373 -5.39 -17.01 -15.10
C VAL A 373 -3.86 -17.02 -15.10
N GLY A 374 -3.26 -18.18 -14.79
CA GLY A 374 -1.83 -18.49 -14.96
C GLY A 374 -0.88 -17.94 -13.89
N ILE A 375 -1.00 -16.66 -13.52
CA ILE A 375 -0.10 -15.98 -12.55
C ILE A 375 -0.78 -15.57 -11.24
N THR A 376 -2.09 -15.68 -11.17
CA THR A 376 -2.93 -15.37 -9.99
C THR A 376 -2.93 -16.49 -8.95
N HIS A 377 -3.35 -16.21 -7.73
CA HIS A 377 -3.37 -17.15 -6.60
C HIS A 377 -4.28 -18.37 -6.92
N PRO A 378 -3.89 -19.61 -6.54
CA PRO A 378 -4.67 -20.81 -6.88
C PRO A 378 -6.02 -20.92 -6.16
N THR A 379 -6.12 -20.42 -4.91
CA THR A 379 -7.26 -20.68 -4.02
C THR A 379 -8.05 -19.44 -3.59
N GLU A 380 -7.54 -18.24 -3.89
CA GLU A 380 -8.17 -16.97 -3.51
C GLU A 380 -8.69 -16.23 -4.74
N PHE A 381 -9.65 -15.32 -4.56
CA PHE A 381 -10.20 -14.54 -5.67
C PHE A 381 -9.40 -13.27 -5.92
N ASP A 382 -8.30 -13.43 -6.65
CA ASP A 382 -7.45 -12.35 -7.15
C ASP A 382 -7.52 -12.23 -8.69
N PHE A 383 -7.27 -11.01 -9.16
CA PHE A 383 -7.06 -10.72 -10.58
C PHE A 383 -6.16 -9.49 -10.75
N TYR A 384 -5.51 -9.42 -11.91
CA TYR A 384 -4.74 -8.26 -12.37
C TYR A 384 -5.55 -7.48 -13.42
N LEU A 385 -5.69 -6.16 -13.26
CA LEU A 385 -6.38 -5.28 -14.22
C LEU A 385 -5.59 -4.01 -14.53
N CYS A 386 -5.29 -3.75 -15.80
CA CYS A 386 -4.72 -2.49 -16.29
C CYS A 386 -5.83 -1.60 -16.86
N SER A 387 -6.35 -0.64 -16.08
CA SER A 387 -7.49 0.20 -16.49
C SER A 387 -7.13 1.43 -17.32
N HIS A 388 -5.84 1.83 -17.35
CA HIS A 388 -5.36 3.11 -17.87
C HIS A 388 -4.46 2.96 -19.11
N ALA A 389 -4.33 4.05 -19.87
CA ALA A 389 -3.35 4.15 -20.96
C ALA A 389 -1.91 4.29 -20.42
N GLY A 390 -0.99 3.46 -20.94
CA GLY A 390 0.42 3.49 -20.58
C GLY A 390 1.18 4.68 -21.20
N ILE A 391 1.08 5.86 -20.59
CA ILE A 391 1.78 7.08 -21.03
C ILE A 391 3.26 7.03 -20.60
N GLN A 392 4.17 7.21 -21.56
CA GLN A 392 5.60 7.38 -21.29
C GLN A 392 5.96 8.87 -21.23
N PHE A 393 6.61 9.31 -20.15
CA PHE A 393 7.29 10.61 -20.13
C PHE A 393 8.49 10.56 -21.08
N ALA A 394 8.52 11.47 -22.06
CA ALA A 394 9.61 11.54 -23.02
C ALA A 394 10.97 11.77 -22.33
N LYS A 395 12.06 11.25 -22.93
CA LYS A 395 13.40 11.74 -22.60
C LYS A 395 13.41 13.25 -22.87
N LEU A 396 13.87 14.06 -21.91
CA LEU A 396 14.33 15.40 -22.24
C LEU A 396 15.59 15.25 -23.11
N ASP A 397 15.71 16.14 -24.09
CA ASP A 397 16.86 16.20 -25.00
C ASP A 397 18.13 16.62 -24.22
N PRO A 398 19.24 15.85 -24.29
CA PRO A 398 20.51 16.24 -23.70
C PRO A 398 21.03 17.60 -24.18
N GLN A 399 20.68 18.05 -25.39
CA GLN A 399 21.25 19.26 -25.99
C GLN A 399 20.84 20.58 -25.31
N GLN A 400 19.84 20.59 -24.42
CA GLN A 400 19.43 21.80 -23.69
C GLN A 400 20.32 22.17 -22.49
N HIS A 401 21.41 21.43 -22.21
CA HIS A 401 22.38 21.77 -21.16
C HIS A 401 23.41 22.85 -21.58
N ARG A 402 22.93 24.03 -22.01
CA ARG A 402 23.75 25.25 -22.23
C ARG A 402 23.41 26.43 -21.30
N GLN A 403 22.88 26.14 -20.10
CA GLN A 403 22.81 27.12 -19.01
C GLN A 403 23.28 26.50 -17.69
N PRO A 404 23.97 27.25 -16.81
CA PRO A 404 24.35 26.76 -15.49
C PRO A 404 23.09 26.54 -14.63
N PRO A 405 23.02 25.44 -13.85
CA PRO A 405 21.87 25.20 -12.98
C PRO A 405 21.86 26.23 -11.84
N GLN A 406 20.86 27.10 -11.82
CA GLN A 406 20.54 27.89 -10.63
C GLN A 406 20.13 26.94 -9.50
N ALA A 407 20.54 27.27 -8.26
CA ALA A 407 20.46 26.35 -7.13
C ALA A 407 19.01 25.89 -6.84
N PRO A 408 18.78 24.59 -6.55
CA PRO A 408 17.48 24.13 -6.09
C PRO A 408 17.21 24.72 -4.69
N PRO A 409 16.02 25.33 -4.44
CA PRO A 409 15.71 25.87 -3.12
C PRO A 409 15.61 24.75 -2.07
N GLN A 410 16.06 25.06 -0.86
CA GLN A 410 16.19 24.15 0.27
C GLN A 410 14.84 23.60 0.77
N GLY A 411 14.90 22.49 1.52
CA GLY A 411 13.76 21.97 2.28
C GLY A 411 13.01 20.81 1.60
N GLY A 412 13.61 19.62 1.58
CA GLY A 412 12.94 18.42 1.07
C GLY A 412 13.81 17.18 0.96
N GLN A 413 14.24 16.59 2.08
CA GLN A 413 14.90 15.28 2.07
C GLN A 413 13.90 14.18 1.64
N GLN A 414 13.79 13.94 0.33
CA GLN A 414 13.09 12.77 -0.20
C GLN A 414 14.02 11.56 -0.15
N GLN A 415 13.71 10.54 0.65
CA GLN A 415 14.20 9.18 0.40
C GLN A 415 13.42 8.10 1.17
N GLN A 416 13.74 6.84 0.84
CA GLN A 416 13.19 5.63 1.44
C GLN A 416 11.64 5.47 1.35
N GLN A 417 11.05 5.93 0.25
CA GLN A 417 10.28 4.98 -0.54
C GLN A 417 11.23 4.38 -1.59
N GLN A 418 11.14 3.07 -1.84
CA GLN A 418 11.91 2.37 -2.86
C GLN A 418 11.72 3.07 -4.21
N TYR A 419 12.80 3.44 -4.91
CA TYR A 419 12.75 4.28 -6.13
C TYR A 419 12.28 3.51 -7.38
N SER A 420 11.23 2.72 -7.23
CA SER A 420 10.41 2.11 -8.30
C SER A 420 9.61 3.16 -9.10
N GLN A 421 10.09 4.40 -9.16
CA GLN A 421 9.73 5.45 -10.10
C GLN A 421 10.26 5.06 -11.49
N HIS A 422 9.69 4.00 -12.06
CA HIS A 422 9.92 3.58 -13.43
C HIS A 422 8.94 4.33 -14.35
N PRO A 423 9.41 5.06 -15.37
CA PRO A 423 8.57 5.63 -16.43
C PRO A 423 7.81 4.60 -17.28
N PHE A 424 7.98 3.29 -17.01
CA PHE A 424 7.05 2.24 -17.36
C PHE A 424 6.10 1.98 -16.17
N GLN A 425 5.07 2.81 -16.03
CA GLN A 425 4.11 2.71 -14.93
C GLN A 425 2.80 2.03 -15.39
N GLN A 426 2.88 0.70 -15.50
CA GLN A 426 1.70 -0.14 -15.48
C GLN A 426 1.12 -0.13 -14.06
N PHE A 427 0.16 0.77 -13.81
CA PHE A 427 -0.85 0.59 -12.77
C PHE A 427 -1.78 -0.56 -13.16
N ILE A 428 -1.24 -1.77 -13.12
CA ILE A 428 -2.06 -2.94 -12.90
C ILE A 428 -2.55 -2.84 -11.45
N SER A 429 -3.83 -3.06 -11.22
CA SER A 429 -4.39 -3.32 -9.91
C SER A 429 -4.47 -4.83 -9.72
N GLU A 430 -3.67 -5.34 -8.79
CA GLU A 430 -3.85 -6.65 -8.15
C GLU A 430 -4.98 -6.47 -7.11
N ALA A 431 -6.04 -7.28 -7.22
CA ALA A 431 -7.31 -7.05 -6.52
C ALA A 431 -7.82 -8.31 -5.82
N LEU A 432 -7.48 -8.48 -4.54
CA LEU A 432 -7.91 -9.62 -3.73
C LEU A 432 -9.31 -9.35 -3.14
N THR A 433 -10.27 -10.19 -3.53
CA THR A 433 -11.70 -9.99 -3.29
C THR A 433 -12.28 -11.01 -2.30
N VAL A 434 -12.93 -10.50 -1.25
CA VAL A 434 -13.68 -11.29 -0.27
C VAL A 434 -15.13 -10.84 -0.29
N ASN A 435 -16.07 -11.78 -0.37
CA ASN A 435 -17.50 -11.50 -0.53
C ASN A 435 -18.35 -12.40 0.38
N GLU A 436 -18.91 -11.84 1.46
CA GLU A 436 -19.62 -12.62 2.49
C GLU A 436 -21.00 -13.16 2.06
N SER A 437 -21.49 -12.77 0.88
CA SER A 437 -22.80 -13.17 0.36
C SER A 437 -22.73 -13.44 -1.15
N GLY A 438 -23.28 -14.56 -1.63
CA GLY A 438 -23.06 -15.11 -2.99
C GLY A 438 -23.60 -14.31 -4.21
N GLY A 439 -23.67 -12.97 -4.14
CA GLY A 439 -24.33 -12.10 -5.12
C GLY A 439 -23.45 -11.38 -6.16
N MET A 440 -22.13 -11.64 -6.23
CA MET A 440 -21.26 -11.08 -7.28
C MET A 440 -20.62 -12.18 -8.13
N PRO A 441 -21.12 -12.44 -9.35
CA PRO A 441 -20.46 -13.36 -10.28
C PRO A 441 -19.08 -12.83 -10.71
N PRO A 442 -18.06 -13.69 -10.84
CA PRO A 442 -16.66 -13.30 -10.97
C PRO A 442 -16.35 -12.27 -12.06
N ALA A 443 -16.99 -12.40 -13.23
CA ALA A 443 -16.77 -11.49 -14.36
C ALA A 443 -17.05 -10.02 -14.03
N PHE A 444 -17.92 -9.74 -13.04
CA PHE A 444 -18.31 -8.38 -12.70
C PHE A 444 -17.30 -7.64 -11.82
N VAL A 445 -16.44 -8.31 -11.04
CA VAL A 445 -15.48 -7.58 -10.19
C VAL A 445 -14.40 -6.88 -11.05
N PRO A 446 -13.75 -7.53 -12.04
CA PRO A 446 -12.84 -6.84 -12.95
C PRO A 446 -13.54 -5.79 -13.82
N GLN A 447 -14.77 -6.06 -14.29
CA GLN A 447 -15.55 -5.06 -15.04
C GLN A 447 -15.86 -3.82 -14.18
N MET A 448 -16.31 -4.00 -12.95
CA MET A 448 -16.68 -2.90 -12.05
C MET A 448 -15.45 -2.10 -11.60
N THR A 449 -14.35 -2.76 -11.25
CA THR A 449 -13.06 -2.12 -11.00
C THR A 449 -12.55 -1.39 -12.25
N GLY A 450 -12.83 -1.91 -13.46
CA GLY A 450 -12.54 -1.26 -14.74
C GLY A 450 -13.45 -0.08 -15.08
N MET A 451 -14.72 -0.09 -14.67
CA MET A 451 -15.64 1.03 -14.84
C MET A 451 -15.34 2.18 -13.88
N ILE A 452 -14.96 1.88 -12.64
CA ILE A 452 -14.60 2.87 -11.61
C ILE A 452 -13.16 3.37 -11.83
N GLY A 453 -12.21 2.46 -12.06
CA GLY A 453 -10.80 2.75 -12.31
C GLY A 453 -10.47 3.17 -13.76
N GLY A 454 -11.42 3.09 -14.69
CA GLY A 454 -11.32 3.55 -16.09
C GLY A 454 -11.83 4.96 -16.33
N GLY A 455 -12.22 5.69 -15.26
CA GLY A 455 -12.44 7.14 -15.32
C GLY A 455 -11.16 7.89 -15.76
N PRO A 456 -11.24 9.15 -16.21
CA PRO A 456 -10.10 9.91 -16.73
C PRO A 456 -9.27 10.50 -15.57
N PHE A 457 -9.08 9.71 -14.51
CA PHE A 457 -8.53 10.13 -13.23
C PHE A 457 -7.18 9.48 -12.88
N GLY A 458 -6.53 8.86 -13.89
CA GLY A 458 -5.08 8.62 -13.93
C GLY A 458 -4.21 9.90 -13.84
N GLY A 459 -4.83 11.06 -13.65
CA GLY A 459 -4.18 12.31 -13.22
C GLY A 459 -5.06 13.16 -12.28
N GLY A 460 -5.98 12.56 -11.49
CA GLY A 460 -6.89 13.36 -10.67
C GLY A 460 -7.65 12.72 -9.50
N ILE A 461 -7.58 11.40 -9.29
CA ILE A 461 -7.93 10.78 -7.99
C ILE A 461 -6.68 10.14 -7.36
N THR A 462 -5.88 9.40 -8.15
CA THR A 462 -4.54 8.93 -7.72
C THR A 462 -3.43 9.96 -7.98
N GLY A 463 -3.69 10.98 -8.80
CA GLY A 463 -2.77 12.08 -9.08
C GLY A 463 -3.19 13.37 -8.37
N GLY A 464 -2.91 13.50 -7.06
CA GLY A 464 -3.25 14.71 -6.31
C GLY A 464 -3.06 14.64 -4.80
N VAL A 465 -3.24 13.46 -4.18
CA VAL A 465 -2.94 13.22 -2.76
C VAL A 465 -1.50 12.72 -2.56
N SER A 466 -0.61 13.01 -3.50
CA SER A 466 0.84 12.86 -3.33
C SER A 466 1.37 13.92 -2.36
N SER A 467 1.16 13.69 -1.06
CA SER A 467 1.95 14.26 0.05
C SER A 467 2.23 15.77 -0.03
N GLN A 468 1.18 16.61 -0.09
CA GLN A 468 1.27 18.04 0.21
C GLN A 468 0.28 18.50 1.30
N PHE A 469 -0.03 17.63 2.27
CA PHE A 469 -0.32 18.09 3.64
C PHE A 469 0.97 18.62 4.29
N SER A 470 1.46 19.74 3.75
CA SER A 470 2.59 20.47 4.28
C SER A 470 2.10 21.51 5.29
N MET A 471 1.55 21.03 6.42
CA MET A 471 1.50 21.85 7.63
C MET A 471 2.94 22.28 7.93
N GLY A 472 3.21 23.58 7.83
CA GLY A 472 4.51 24.14 8.19
C GLY A 472 4.71 24.04 9.69
N SER A 473 5.46 23.03 10.15
CA SER A 473 5.83 22.91 11.56
C SER A 473 6.93 23.93 11.90
N GLN A 474 6.56 25.20 12.03
CA GLN A 474 7.36 26.17 12.77
C GLN A 474 7.02 26.10 14.26
N SER A 475 8.04 26.33 15.07
CA SER A 475 8.00 26.17 16.52
C SER A 475 7.31 27.32 17.22
N MET A 476 6.24 27.04 17.96
CA MET A 476 5.94 27.81 19.17
C MET A 476 6.73 27.22 20.34
N GLN A 477 7.90 27.80 20.60
CA GLN A 477 8.44 27.84 21.95
C GLN A 477 7.76 29.00 22.69
N GLN A 478 6.85 28.69 23.60
CA GLN A 478 6.47 29.56 24.72
C GLN A 478 5.83 28.69 25.82
N GLY A 479 5.97 29.14 27.08
CA GLY A 479 5.78 28.28 28.25
C GLY A 479 4.32 27.88 28.50
N ALA A 480 4.13 26.65 28.99
CA ALA A 480 2.83 26.19 29.47
C ALA A 480 2.63 26.55 30.95
N PRO A 481 1.60 27.32 31.32
CA PRO A 481 1.09 27.33 32.70
C PRO A 481 0.29 26.05 32.98
N PRO A 482 0.20 25.59 34.24
CA PRO A 482 -0.53 24.37 34.58
C PRO A 482 -2.04 24.62 34.61
N PHE A 483 -2.81 23.70 34.03
CA PHE A 483 -4.26 23.61 34.24
C PHE A 483 -4.70 22.18 34.51
N SER A 484 -5.11 21.93 35.74
CA SER A 484 -5.99 20.84 36.11
C SER A 484 -7.45 21.28 35.92
N GLN A 485 -8.24 20.50 35.17
CA GLN A 485 -9.67 20.25 35.43
C GLN A 485 -10.26 19.22 34.44
N GLN A 486 -11.53 18.88 34.67
CA GLN A 486 -12.23 17.72 34.09
C GLN A 486 -12.70 17.96 32.63
N PRO A 487 -12.97 16.88 31.87
CA PRO A 487 -13.52 17.00 30.51
C PRO A 487 -14.94 17.59 30.52
N PRO A 488 -15.30 18.47 29.57
CA PRO A 488 -16.63 19.07 29.49
C PRO A 488 -17.69 18.05 29.04
N GLN A 489 -18.88 18.16 29.63
CA GLN A 489 -20.06 17.41 29.21
C GLN A 489 -20.64 17.98 27.89
N TYR A 490 -21.21 17.10 27.06
CA TYR A 490 -21.98 17.50 25.88
C TYR A 490 -23.41 17.90 26.30
N PRO A 491 -23.94 19.06 25.85
CA PRO A 491 -25.37 19.35 25.95
C PRO A 491 -26.17 18.50 24.97
N GLU A 492 -27.30 17.95 25.42
CA GLU A 492 -28.23 17.21 24.55
C GLU A 492 -29.04 18.13 23.60
N SER A 493 -29.57 17.54 22.54
CA SER A 493 -30.38 18.22 21.53
C SER A 493 -31.82 18.46 22.02
N SER A 494 -32.33 19.69 21.86
CA SER A 494 -33.77 19.99 21.96
C SER A 494 -34.33 20.43 20.61
N PHE A 495 -35.38 19.73 20.15
CA PHE A 495 -36.21 20.16 19.03
C PHE A 495 -37.14 21.30 19.49
N PHE A 496 -37.52 22.19 18.57
CA PHE A 496 -38.59 23.16 18.80
C PHE A 496 -39.78 22.89 17.89
N MET A 497 -40.93 22.64 18.51
CA MET A 497 -42.24 23.05 18.01
C MET A 497 -42.99 23.78 19.14
N PRO A 498 -43.93 24.70 18.83
CA PRO A 498 -44.38 25.72 19.78
C PRO A 498 -45.73 25.33 20.44
N PRO A 499 -46.39 26.18 21.25
CA PRO A 499 -46.24 26.11 22.71
C PRO A 499 -47.61 26.00 23.42
N HIS A 500 -47.64 25.93 24.76
CA HIS A 500 -48.56 26.75 25.59
C HIS A 500 -48.31 26.61 27.12
N LEU A 501 -48.31 27.77 27.80
CA LEU A 501 -48.82 28.06 29.15
C LEU A 501 -48.17 27.50 30.45
N LEU A 502 -47.83 28.48 31.31
CA LEU A 502 -48.04 28.55 32.78
C LEU A 502 -47.05 27.93 33.80
N SER A 503 -46.21 28.84 34.33
CA SER A 503 -46.28 29.33 35.73
C SER A 503 -45.26 28.87 36.80
N SER A 504 -44.60 29.88 37.37
CA SER A 504 -44.23 30.09 38.80
C SER A 504 -43.39 29.08 39.60
N GLY A 505 -42.22 29.55 40.07
CA GLY A 505 -42.05 29.78 41.53
C GLY A 505 -40.78 29.27 42.23
N SER A 506 -39.90 30.22 42.63
CA SER A 506 -39.13 30.22 43.91
C SER A 506 -38.09 29.09 44.19
N GLN A 507 -37.07 29.22 45.07
CA GLN A 507 -36.48 30.39 45.75
C GLN A 507 -34.98 30.16 46.10
N MET A 508 -34.33 31.26 46.50
CA MET A 508 -32.95 31.51 46.97
C MET A 508 -32.37 30.59 48.07
N VAL A 509 -31.03 30.63 48.31
CA VAL A 509 -30.38 31.29 49.49
C VAL A 509 -28.82 31.12 49.54
N HIS A 510 -28.15 32.17 50.03
CA HIS A 510 -26.73 32.49 50.36
C HIS A 510 -25.61 31.44 50.60
N GLY A 511 -24.39 31.81 50.12
CA GLY A 511 -23.24 32.22 50.97
C GLY A 511 -22.05 31.24 51.17
N SER A 512 -20.83 31.64 51.62
CA SER A 512 -20.04 32.90 51.49
C SER A 512 -18.73 32.85 52.32
N GLY A 513 -17.57 33.23 51.74
CA GLY A 513 -16.37 33.71 52.48
C GLY A 513 -15.14 32.77 52.64
N GLY A 514 -13.96 33.35 52.96
CA GLY A 514 -12.77 32.62 53.47
C GLY A 514 -11.42 32.88 52.78
N VAL A 515 -10.61 33.83 53.30
CA VAL A 515 -9.25 34.18 52.79
C VAL A 515 -8.14 33.44 53.57
N GLY A 516 -7.01 33.13 52.95
CA GLY A 516 -5.77 32.69 53.62
C GLY A 516 -4.59 32.50 52.64
N GLY A 517 -3.33 32.66 53.08
CA GLY A 517 -2.15 32.59 52.19
C GLY A 517 -0.80 32.32 52.87
N GLY A 518 0.28 32.25 52.06
CA GLY A 518 1.65 31.85 52.45
C GLY A 518 1.89 30.33 52.34
N GLY A 519 3.11 29.81 52.13
CA GLY A 519 4.42 30.47 51.88
C GLY A 519 5.57 29.66 52.49
N GLY A 520 6.57 29.22 51.71
CA GLY A 520 7.73 28.45 52.20
C GLY A 520 8.50 27.70 51.11
N SER A 521 9.76 27.30 51.37
CA SER A 521 10.67 26.80 50.32
C SER A 521 11.85 25.92 50.79
N ALA A 522 12.34 25.10 49.85
CA ALA A 522 13.75 24.69 49.63
C ALA A 522 14.37 23.45 50.33
N PHE A 523 15.16 22.69 49.51
CA PHE A 523 16.22 21.70 49.83
C PHE A 523 15.83 20.42 50.67
N THR A 524 16.55 19.27 50.68
CA THR A 524 17.81 18.84 50.03
C THR A 524 17.85 17.31 49.73
N SER A 525 18.65 16.90 48.73
CA SER A 525 19.41 15.62 48.56
C SER A 525 19.02 14.27 49.22
N ALA A 526 18.79 13.27 48.34
CA ALA A 526 19.36 11.90 48.30
C ALA A 526 19.34 10.91 49.51
N THR A 527 18.94 9.65 49.22
CA THR A 527 19.67 8.37 49.53
C THR A 527 18.87 7.16 48.98
N THR A 528 19.51 6.00 48.71
CA THR A 528 18.88 4.70 48.40
C THR A 528 19.78 3.58 48.94
N PRO A 529 19.25 2.49 49.55
CA PRO A 529 19.17 1.22 48.79
C PRO A 529 18.04 0.22 49.21
N MET A 530 17.42 -0.39 48.18
CA MET A 530 17.08 -1.84 48.03
C MET A 530 16.11 -2.63 48.97
N LEU A 531 15.42 -3.60 48.32
CA LEU A 531 14.75 -4.84 48.81
C LEU A 531 13.49 -4.68 49.69
N TYR A 532 12.31 -5.16 49.26
CA TYR A 532 12.01 -6.59 49.04
C TYR A 532 10.81 -6.81 48.11
N GLU A 533 10.77 -7.95 47.39
CA GLU A 533 9.62 -8.44 46.61
C GLU A 533 9.53 -9.98 46.76
N ARG A 534 8.32 -10.57 46.82
CA ARG A 534 8.12 -12.01 47.10
C ARG A 534 7.19 -12.70 46.11
N GLN A 535 7.65 -13.85 45.59
CA GLN A 535 6.82 -14.95 45.11
C GLN A 535 6.79 -16.09 46.15
N PRO A 536 5.87 -17.06 46.00
CA PRO A 536 6.21 -18.45 46.29
C PRO A 536 5.69 -19.46 45.23
N GLN A 537 6.23 -20.69 45.26
CA GLN A 537 5.87 -21.83 44.39
C GLN A 537 4.99 -22.88 45.15
N GLN A 538 4.94 -24.14 44.68
CA GLN A 538 3.75 -25.03 44.80
C GLN A 538 3.90 -26.27 45.73
N GLN A 539 2.73 -26.92 46.00
CA GLN A 539 2.50 -28.39 46.13
C GLN A 539 2.91 -29.13 47.43
N PRO A 540 2.41 -30.37 47.72
CA PRO A 540 1.31 -31.17 47.12
C PRO A 540 0.33 -31.89 48.13
N GLN A 541 -0.51 -32.82 47.64
CA GLN A 541 -1.34 -33.86 48.33
C GLN A 541 -2.74 -33.43 48.87
N GLN A 542 -3.82 -34.26 48.95
CA GLN A 542 -4.13 -35.68 48.59
C GLN A 542 -5.69 -35.85 48.32
N GLN A 543 -6.20 -37.04 47.94
CA GLN A 543 -7.66 -37.32 47.65
C GLN A 543 -8.35 -38.22 48.72
N PRO A 544 -9.70 -38.27 48.80
CA PRO A 544 -10.43 -39.52 48.44
C PRO A 544 -11.83 -39.33 47.77
N GLN A 545 -12.64 -40.41 47.70
CA GLN A 545 -13.81 -40.65 46.80
C GLN A 545 -15.21 -40.53 47.47
N GLN A 546 -16.30 -40.45 46.69
CA GLN A 546 -17.53 -41.31 46.79
C GLN A 546 -18.63 -41.05 45.71
N GLN A 547 -19.69 -41.88 45.72
CA GLN A 547 -20.89 -41.99 44.84
C GLN A 547 -22.09 -42.49 45.69
N PRO A 548 -23.35 -42.62 45.21
CA PRO A 548 -24.17 -41.83 44.24
C PRO A 548 -25.62 -41.56 44.78
N SER A 549 -26.57 -41.08 43.95
CA SER A 549 -27.97 -41.59 43.78
C SER A 549 -29.13 -40.57 43.50
N THR A 550 -29.95 -40.84 42.45
CA THR A 550 -31.42 -40.59 42.28
C THR A 550 -31.99 -39.13 42.38
N ILE A 551 -33.21 -38.72 41.93
CA ILE A 551 -34.56 -39.32 41.75
C ILE A 551 -35.35 -38.77 40.50
N SER A 552 -36.18 -39.64 39.90
CA SER A 552 -37.36 -39.56 38.97
C SER A 552 -37.89 -38.30 38.18
N SER A 553 -38.29 -38.59 36.91
CA SER A 553 -39.55 -38.19 36.21
C SER A 553 -39.80 -36.71 35.80
N GLN A 554 -40.69 -36.33 34.87
CA GLN A 554 -41.82 -37.01 34.17
C GLN A 554 -41.78 -36.86 32.61
N GLN A 555 -42.82 -37.34 31.92
CA GLN A 555 -43.00 -37.37 30.46
C GLN A 555 -43.50 -36.04 29.87
N GLY A 556 -43.19 -35.77 28.59
CA GLY A 556 -43.78 -34.71 27.76
C GLY A 556 -43.70 -35.09 26.28
N GLN A 557 -44.80 -34.93 25.53
CA GLN A 557 -44.97 -35.54 24.19
C GLN A 557 -44.25 -34.81 23.05
N GLN A 558 -44.06 -35.55 21.95
CA GLN A 558 -44.15 -35.20 20.51
C GLN A 558 -44.17 -33.69 20.14
N ILE A 559 -43.50 -33.23 19.08
CA ILE A 559 -43.65 -33.67 17.67
C ILE A 559 -42.29 -33.69 16.94
N ALA A 560 -42.20 -34.42 15.81
CA ALA A 560 -40.95 -34.68 15.09
C ALA A 560 -40.90 -34.13 13.65
N MET A 561 -39.67 -34.07 13.14
CA MET A 561 -39.23 -33.97 11.74
C MET A 561 -39.39 -32.64 10.98
N ALA A 562 -38.37 -32.39 10.14
CA ALA A 562 -38.41 -31.49 9.00
C ALA A 562 -38.65 -32.30 7.72
N ALA A 563 -38.98 -31.64 6.59
CA ALA A 563 -38.15 -31.65 5.37
C ALA A 563 -38.82 -31.02 4.13
N THR A 564 -37.98 -30.34 3.35
CA THR A 564 -37.96 -30.21 1.86
C THR A 564 -39.21 -30.44 0.99
N THR A 565 -39.52 -29.42 0.19
CA THR A 565 -39.50 -29.47 -1.30
C THR A 565 -40.45 -30.43 -2.04
N GLU A 566 -41.59 -29.85 -2.47
CA GLU A 566 -42.15 -29.85 -3.84
C GLU A 566 -42.37 -31.14 -4.69
N ILE A 567 -43.61 -31.19 -5.24
CA ILE A 567 -44.02 -31.70 -6.57
C ILE A 567 -44.36 -33.21 -6.73
N SER A 568 -45.64 -33.49 -6.49
CA SER A 568 -46.60 -34.12 -7.44
C SER A 568 -46.47 -35.59 -7.91
N GLY A 569 -47.14 -36.50 -7.17
CA GLY A 569 -48.38 -37.15 -7.64
C GLY A 569 -48.34 -38.43 -8.52
N GLY A 570 -49.29 -39.35 -8.29
CA GLY A 570 -49.65 -40.42 -9.26
C GLY A 570 -49.63 -41.88 -8.78
N GLY A 571 -50.17 -42.20 -7.60
CA GLY A 571 -50.01 -43.51 -6.95
C GLY A 571 -50.69 -44.76 -7.57
N GLY A 572 -50.34 -45.93 -7.03
CA GLY A 572 -51.12 -47.18 -7.17
C GLY A 572 -50.27 -48.48 -7.18
N GLY A 573 -50.56 -49.43 -6.27
CA GLY A 573 -50.09 -50.82 -6.32
C GLY A 573 -49.31 -51.32 -5.09
N PHE A 574 -49.74 -52.44 -4.49
CA PHE A 574 -49.10 -53.12 -3.36
C PHE A 574 -48.71 -54.57 -3.72
N GLN A 575 -47.61 -55.10 -3.18
CA GLN A 575 -47.50 -56.28 -2.28
C GLN A 575 -46.06 -56.87 -2.21
N ASN A 576 -45.81 -57.76 -1.23
CA ASN A 576 -44.48 -58.14 -0.71
C ASN A 576 -43.90 -59.45 -1.28
N PRO A 577 -42.62 -59.76 -1.01
CA PRO A 577 -42.32 -60.96 -0.20
C PRO A 577 -41.17 -60.78 0.86
N PRO A 578 -40.92 -61.76 1.77
CA PRO A 578 -40.01 -61.62 2.92
C PRO A 578 -38.84 -62.70 2.91
N PRO A 579 -38.19 -63.19 4.00
CA PRO A 579 -36.70 -63.14 4.09
C PRO A 579 -35.94 -64.44 4.54
N GLY A 580 -34.59 -64.39 4.54
CA GLY A 580 -33.67 -65.35 5.19
C GLY A 580 -32.25 -65.32 4.57
N GLN A 581 -31.20 -65.99 5.07
CA GLN A 581 -30.82 -66.42 6.44
C GLN A 581 -29.27 -66.66 6.49
N GLN A 582 -28.70 -66.95 7.67
CA GLN A 582 -27.24 -66.88 8.00
C GLN A 582 -26.36 -68.03 7.40
N PRO A 583 -25.01 -67.93 7.48
CA PRO A 583 -24.31 -68.64 8.57
C PRO A 583 -23.08 -67.91 9.20
N PRO A 584 -22.47 -68.42 10.30
CA PRO A 584 -21.49 -67.69 11.13
C PRO A 584 -20.17 -68.46 11.47
N ILE A 585 -19.44 -67.97 12.50
CA ILE A 585 -18.39 -68.62 13.33
C ILE A 585 -16.90 -68.40 12.95
N GLY A 586 -16.11 -68.02 13.97
CA GLY A 586 -14.65 -67.94 14.01
C GLY A 586 -14.19 -67.11 15.22
N GLN A 587 -13.59 -67.73 16.25
CA GLN A 587 -13.36 -67.09 17.56
C GLN A 587 -11.92 -67.18 18.07
N GLN A 588 -11.44 -66.06 18.66
CA GLN A 588 -10.38 -65.97 19.69
C GLN A 588 -8.95 -66.42 19.24
N GLN A 589 -7.83 -65.98 19.83
CA GLN A 589 -7.48 -65.07 20.94
C GLN A 589 -6.06 -64.48 20.62
N GLN A 590 -5.31 -63.64 21.37
CA GLN A 590 -5.37 -62.97 22.69
C GLN A 590 -4.34 -61.81 22.68
N GLN A 591 -4.55 -60.68 23.39
CA GLN A 591 -3.53 -59.97 24.21
C GLN A 591 -4.11 -58.76 24.98
N GLN A 592 -3.39 -58.28 25.99
CA GLN A 592 -3.92 -57.43 27.08
C GLN A 592 -3.74 -55.91 26.87
N ARG A 593 -4.55 -55.13 27.62
CA ARG A 593 -4.39 -53.68 27.80
C ARG A 593 -3.50 -53.35 29.01
N SER A 594 -2.75 -52.26 28.91
CA SER A 594 -2.23 -51.49 30.05
C SER A 594 -2.78 -50.06 30.02
N LEU A 595 -2.90 -49.42 31.20
CA LEU A 595 -3.62 -48.15 31.39
C LEU A 595 -2.67 -46.94 31.46
N VAL A 596 -3.18 -45.75 31.10
CA VAL A 596 -2.53 -44.45 31.33
C VAL A 596 -3.53 -43.51 32.02
N PRO A 597 -3.17 -42.84 33.13
CA PRO A 597 -4.11 -42.07 33.95
C PRO A 597 -4.37 -40.63 33.44
N VAL A 598 -5.46 -40.04 33.91
CA VAL A 598 -5.89 -38.66 33.65
C VAL A 598 -5.51 -37.74 34.82
N GLN A 599 -5.19 -36.47 34.55
CA GLN A 599 -5.14 -35.41 35.57
C GLN A 599 -5.96 -34.17 35.14
N HIS A 600 -6.21 -33.30 36.12
CA HIS A 600 -7.34 -32.35 36.12
C HIS A 600 -7.26 -31.24 35.07
N GLY A 601 -8.41 -30.93 34.46
CA GLY A 601 -8.53 -29.87 33.47
C GLY A 601 -8.66 -28.48 34.08
N GLN A 602 -7.97 -27.51 33.47
CA GLN A 602 -8.41 -26.12 33.53
C GLN A 602 -9.69 -25.97 32.70
N LEU A 603 -10.65 -25.17 33.18
CA LEU A 603 -11.78 -24.72 32.36
C LEU A 603 -11.30 -23.72 31.32
N SER A 604 -10.77 -24.21 30.20
CA SER A 604 -10.53 -23.40 29.02
C SER A 604 -11.88 -22.93 28.48
N LEU A 605 -12.09 -21.60 28.49
CA LEU A 605 -13.16 -20.97 27.73
C LEU A 605 -13.08 -21.45 26.26
N PRO A 606 -14.21 -21.83 25.63
CA PRO A 606 -14.19 -22.28 24.24
C PRO A 606 -13.64 -21.14 23.37
N PRO A 607 -12.69 -21.40 22.45
CA PRO A 607 -12.11 -20.36 21.62
C PRO A 607 -13.11 -19.92 20.54
N SER A 608 -14.07 -19.08 20.92
CA SER A 608 -15.12 -18.51 20.06
C SER A 608 -14.60 -17.44 19.09
N THR A 609 -13.33 -17.53 18.70
CA THR A 609 -12.85 -16.98 17.43
C THR A 609 -13.42 -17.80 16.29
N ILE A 610 -14.54 -17.35 15.72
CA ILE A 610 -14.97 -17.78 14.39
C ILE A 610 -13.82 -17.46 13.44
N GLN A 611 -13.10 -18.50 13.00
CA GLN A 611 -11.97 -18.35 12.09
C GLN A 611 -12.52 -17.97 10.73
N PHE A 612 -12.25 -16.74 10.29
CA PHE A 612 -12.79 -16.24 9.03
C PHE A 612 -12.23 -17.07 7.87
N GLN A 613 -13.10 -17.84 7.22
CA GLN A 613 -12.75 -18.59 6.03
C GLN A 613 -13.14 -17.80 4.78
N CYS A 614 -12.15 -17.44 3.96
CA CYS A 614 -12.39 -16.79 2.68
C CYS A 614 -13.32 -17.65 1.80
N PRO A 615 -14.28 -17.04 1.07
CA PRO A 615 -15.10 -17.77 0.10
C PRO A 615 -14.24 -18.51 -0.94
N PRO A 616 -14.69 -19.67 -1.46
CA PRO A 616 -13.95 -20.38 -2.50
C PRO A 616 -13.78 -19.50 -3.75
N ARG A 617 -12.58 -19.54 -4.35
CA ARG A 617 -12.25 -18.84 -5.60
C ARG A 617 -13.32 -19.11 -6.68
N PRO A 618 -14.05 -18.08 -7.16
CA PRO A 618 -15.02 -18.26 -8.23
C PRO A 618 -14.34 -18.57 -9.57
N ASN A 619 -15.13 -19.07 -10.54
CA ASN A 619 -14.68 -19.36 -11.90
C ASN A 619 -14.06 -18.13 -12.61
N HIS A 620 -13.19 -18.37 -13.59
CA HIS A 620 -12.59 -17.30 -14.39
C HIS A 620 -13.63 -16.52 -15.19
N GLY A 621 -13.39 -15.24 -15.43
CA GLY A 621 -14.22 -14.41 -16.29
C GLY A 621 -14.09 -14.79 -17.76
N THR A 622 -15.20 -14.69 -18.50
CA THR A 622 -15.29 -14.97 -19.94
C THR A 622 -15.25 -13.72 -20.83
N GLU A 623 -15.48 -12.54 -20.22
CA GLU A 623 -15.79 -11.29 -20.91
C GLU A 623 -14.58 -10.58 -21.54
N GLY A 624 -14.78 -9.94 -22.69
CA GLY A 624 -13.75 -9.17 -23.41
C GLY A 624 -12.95 -9.95 -24.45
N ARG A 625 -12.20 -9.24 -25.30
CA ARG A 625 -11.42 -9.84 -26.41
C ARG A 625 -10.19 -10.58 -25.85
N PRO A 626 -9.89 -11.83 -26.25
CA PRO A 626 -8.67 -12.51 -25.83
C PRO A 626 -7.40 -11.79 -26.33
N ILE A 627 -6.35 -11.82 -25.50
CA ILE A 627 -5.01 -11.27 -25.77
C ILE A 627 -3.95 -12.22 -25.22
N LEU A 628 -2.86 -12.43 -25.95
CA LEU A 628 -1.71 -13.20 -25.48
C LEU A 628 -0.65 -12.27 -24.88
N LEU A 629 -0.22 -12.58 -23.66
CA LEU A 629 0.67 -11.74 -22.87
C LEU A 629 1.86 -12.56 -22.36
N ARG A 630 2.99 -11.90 -22.11
CA ARG A 630 4.06 -12.42 -21.24
C ARG A 630 4.00 -11.73 -19.89
N ALA A 631 4.13 -12.53 -18.83
CA ALA A 631 4.34 -12.02 -17.49
C ALA A 631 5.81 -12.21 -17.07
N ASN A 632 6.35 -11.32 -16.25
CA ASN A 632 7.69 -11.43 -15.67
C ASN A 632 7.81 -12.50 -14.55
N HIS A 633 7.08 -13.61 -14.73
CA HIS A 633 7.07 -14.79 -13.89
C HIS A 633 7.77 -15.92 -14.65
N PHE A 634 8.68 -16.61 -13.96
CA PHE A 634 9.46 -17.73 -14.51
C PHE A 634 9.01 -19.00 -13.78
N LYS A 635 8.58 -20.04 -14.52
CA LYS A 635 8.09 -21.28 -13.91
C LYS A 635 9.22 -21.96 -13.12
N VAL A 636 8.95 -22.30 -11.87
CA VAL A 636 9.81 -23.15 -11.03
C VAL A 636 9.24 -24.56 -11.03
N THR A 637 10.13 -25.55 -11.12
CA THR A 637 9.84 -26.98 -10.99
C THR A 637 10.74 -27.57 -9.91
N ASN A 638 10.21 -28.47 -9.08
CA ASN A 638 10.99 -29.26 -8.15
C ASN A 638 10.94 -30.75 -8.54
N SER A 639 11.83 -31.55 -7.97
CA SER A 639 11.84 -33.02 -8.09
C SER A 639 11.22 -33.70 -6.86
N GLY A 640 10.20 -33.07 -6.25
CA GLY A 640 9.52 -33.59 -5.07
C GLY A 640 10.42 -33.82 -3.84
N GLY A 641 10.02 -34.80 -3.01
CA GLY A 641 10.79 -35.26 -1.85
C GLY A 641 10.78 -34.31 -0.64
N TYR A 642 11.87 -34.34 0.14
CA TYR A 642 12.02 -33.63 1.41
C TYR A 642 13.27 -32.73 1.44
N VAL A 643 13.27 -31.75 2.35
CA VAL A 643 14.43 -30.98 2.78
C VAL A 643 14.51 -30.95 4.31
N HIS A 644 15.71 -30.85 4.86
CA HIS A 644 15.95 -30.88 6.30
C HIS A 644 16.13 -29.45 6.81
N PHE A 645 15.32 -29.04 7.78
CA PHE A 645 15.30 -27.67 8.32
C PHE A 645 16.01 -27.60 9.68
N TYR A 646 17.03 -26.77 9.75
CA TYR A 646 17.86 -26.55 10.94
C TYR A 646 17.68 -25.12 11.48
N ALA A 647 17.56 -25.02 12.80
CA ALA A 647 17.75 -23.77 13.51
C ALA A 647 19.26 -23.51 13.67
N VAL A 648 19.64 -22.26 13.42
CA VAL A 648 21.01 -21.74 13.58
C VAL A 648 21.02 -20.68 14.67
N GLU A 649 21.90 -20.82 15.65
CA GLU A 649 22.20 -19.80 16.65
C GLU A 649 23.67 -19.39 16.50
N ILE A 650 23.95 -18.09 16.41
CA ILE A 650 25.33 -17.57 16.34
C ILE A 650 25.61 -16.79 17.63
N GLN A 651 26.75 -17.08 18.26
CA GLN A 651 27.27 -16.39 19.43
C GLN A 651 28.66 -15.84 19.09
N PHE A 652 28.97 -14.64 19.59
CA PHE A 652 30.30 -14.04 19.49
C PHE A 652 31.07 -14.30 20.80
N VAL A 653 32.32 -14.74 20.68
CA VAL A 653 33.15 -15.16 21.82
C VAL A 653 34.27 -14.15 22.01
N PHE A 654 34.25 -13.41 23.12
CA PHE A 654 35.24 -12.36 23.41
C PHE A 654 35.68 -12.43 24.87
N PHE A 655 36.99 -12.63 25.12
CA PHE A 655 37.58 -12.84 26.45
C PHE A 655 36.73 -13.72 27.39
N TYR A 656 36.38 -14.93 26.92
CA TYR A 656 35.58 -15.94 27.63
C TYR A 656 34.10 -15.59 27.89
N PHE A 657 33.60 -14.43 27.46
CA PHE A 657 32.17 -14.10 27.48
C PHE A 657 31.50 -14.41 26.13
N ASN A 658 30.36 -15.10 26.20
CA ASN A 658 29.48 -15.39 25.06
C ASN A 658 28.39 -14.31 24.96
N PHE A 659 28.36 -13.57 23.85
CA PHE A 659 27.30 -12.63 23.53
C PHE A 659 26.45 -13.12 22.36
N PHE A 660 25.13 -13.13 22.49
CA PHE A 660 24.21 -13.50 21.42
C PHE A 660 24.32 -12.53 20.23
N ALA A 661 24.54 -13.06 19.03
CA ALA A 661 24.75 -12.28 17.81
C ALA A 661 23.47 -11.71 17.18
N ASP A 662 22.38 -11.52 17.95
CA ASP A 662 21.05 -11.12 17.43
C ASP A 662 20.99 -9.67 16.89
N LYS A 663 22.11 -8.94 16.95
CA LYS A 663 22.34 -7.63 16.32
C LYS A 663 23.38 -7.65 15.18
N CYS A 664 23.97 -8.80 14.84
CA CYS A 664 24.96 -8.89 13.77
C CYS A 664 24.33 -8.74 12.37
N PRO A 665 24.99 -8.03 11.42
CA PRO A 665 24.46 -7.85 10.08
C PRO A 665 24.29 -9.17 9.32
N ARG A 666 23.19 -9.31 8.56
CA ARG A 666 22.86 -10.53 7.77
C ARG A 666 23.90 -10.92 6.70
N LYS A 667 24.88 -10.06 6.40
CA LYS A 667 26.05 -10.37 5.55
C LYS A 667 27.10 -11.14 6.35
N VAL A 668 27.51 -10.61 7.50
CA VAL A 668 28.45 -11.24 8.44
C VAL A 668 27.93 -12.63 8.87
N ASN A 669 26.63 -12.75 9.15
CA ASN A 669 26.02 -14.04 9.48
C ASN A 669 26.16 -15.08 8.35
N ARG A 670 26.16 -14.66 7.07
CA ARG A 670 26.41 -15.57 5.93
C ARG A 670 27.89 -15.91 5.80
N GLU A 671 28.76 -14.92 5.97
CA GLU A 671 30.21 -15.13 5.93
C GLU A 671 30.67 -16.15 6.98
N ILE A 672 30.16 -16.06 8.21
CA ILE A 672 30.39 -17.04 9.28
C ILE A 672 29.91 -18.45 8.86
N ILE A 673 28.69 -18.56 8.31
CA ILE A 673 28.12 -19.86 7.94
C ILE A 673 28.82 -20.48 6.72
N ASN A 674 29.31 -19.69 5.77
CA ASN A 674 30.10 -20.20 4.66
C ASN A 674 31.46 -20.71 5.16
N THR A 675 32.19 -19.93 5.96
CA THR A 675 33.46 -20.38 6.56
C THR A 675 33.28 -21.63 7.43
N MET A 676 32.15 -21.77 8.12
CA MET A 676 31.78 -23.01 8.84
C MET A 676 31.62 -24.21 7.88
N VAL A 677 30.98 -24.02 6.73
CA VAL A 677 30.77 -25.08 5.72
C VAL A 677 32.08 -25.45 5.02
N ASP A 678 32.88 -24.46 4.65
CA ASP A 678 34.17 -24.65 3.97
C ASP A 678 35.22 -25.31 4.87
N SER A 679 35.15 -25.10 6.20
CA SER A 679 36.08 -25.69 7.18
C SER A 679 35.60 -27.00 7.81
N CYS A 680 34.30 -27.27 7.85
CA CYS A 680 33.76 -28.40 8.61
C CYS A 680 33.37 -29.58 7.71
N LYS A 681 34.12 -30.69 7.83
CA LYS A 681 33.86 -31.96 7.11
C LYS A 681 32.45 -32.53 7.32
N LEU A 682 31.73 -32.09 8.36
CA LEU A 682 30.33 -32.43 8.63
C LEU A 682 29.40 -32.20 7.43
N PHE A 683 29.71 -31.23 6.57
CA PHE A 683 28.90 -30.90 5.40
C PHE A 683 29.23 -31.74 4.15
N ASN A 684 30.37 -32.44 4.10
CA ASN A 684 30.69 -33.43 3.05
C ASN A 684 30.30 -33.04 1.59
N ASN A 685 30.60 -31.80 1.19
CA ASN A 685 30.25 -31.17 -0.11
C ASN A 685 28.75 -30.83 -0.36
N PHE A 686 27.86 -31.03 0.61
CA PHE A 686 26.51 -30.43 0.57
C PHE A 686 26.58 -28.89 0.55
N LYS A 687 25.59 -28.25 -0.07
CA LYS A 687 25.48 -26.78 -0.19
C LYS A 687 24.28 -26.29 0.63
N PRO A 688 24.40 -26.21 1.97
CA PRO A 688 23.33 -25.71 2.81
C PRO A 688 22.96 -24.27 2.44
N VAL A 689 21.66 -23.99 2.37
CA VAL A 689 21.16 -22.64 2.12
C VAL A 689 20.75 -21.97 3.43
N TYR A 690 21.21 -20.75 3.64
CA TYR A 690 20.98 -19.99 4.87
C TYR A 690 20.27 -18.65 4.60
N ASP A 691 19.27 -18.33 5.44
CA ASP A 691 18.48 -17.10 5.36
C ASP A 691 19.21 -15.85 5.89
N GLY A 692 20.31 -16.04 6.64
CA GLY A 692 21.11 -14.97 7.23
C GLY A 692 20.65 -14.50 8.61
N LYS A 693 19.68 -15.16 9.23
CA LYS A 693 19.30 -14.91 10.64
C LYS A 693 19.26 -16.19 11.48
N LYS A 694 18.53 -17.23 11.06
CA LYS A 694 18.32 -18.44 11.88
C LYS A 694 17.90 -19.71 11.14
N ASN A 695 17.53 -19.62 9.87
CA ASN A 695 16.94 -20.75 9.14
C ASN A 695 17.94 -21.28 8.11
N LEU A 696 18.43 -22.51 8.31
CA LEU A 696 19.31 -23.23 7.38
C LEU A 696 18.58 -24.48 6.86
N TYR A 697 18.78 -24.79 5.59
CA TYR A 697 18.22 -26.01 4.98
C TYR A 697 19.31 -26.80 4.25
N THR A 698 19.20 -28.12 4.24
CA THR A 698 19.99 -29.06 3.43
C THR A 698 19.08 -30.01 2.67
N LYS A 699 19.59 -30.61 1.59
CA LYS A 699 18.89 -31.69 0.89
C LYS A 699 18.81 -32.95 1.77
N GLU A 700 19.97 -33.45 2.19
CA GLU A 700 20.09 -34.64 3.05
C GLU A 700 20.26 -34.26 4.53
N ALA A 701 20.14 -35.25 5.43
CA ALA A 701 20.29 -35.02 6.86
C ALA A 701 21.79 -34.98 7.24
N LEU A 702 22.21 -33.94 7.95
CA LEU A 702 23.55 -33.85 8.51
C LEU A 702 23.78 -34.95 9.57
N PRO A 703 25.00 -35.50 9.70
CA PRO A 703 25.28 -36.76 10.40
C PRO A 703 25.31 -36.65 11.95
N PHE A 704 24.42 -35.85 12.53
CA PHE A 704 24.22 -35.69 13.98
C PHE A 704 22.75 -35.87 14.43
N GLY A 705 21.85 -36.25 13.52
CA GLY A 705 20.46 -36.59 13.85
C GLY A 705 19.66 -35.39 14.40
N GLN A 706 19.18 -35.51 15.64
CA GLN A 706 18.35 -34.49 16.32
C GLN A 706 19.12 -33.69 17.38
N GLU A 707 20.39 -34.00 17.63
CA GLU A 707 21.17 -33.33 18.68
C GLU A 707 21.53 -31.89 18.30
N ARG A 708 21.90 -31.08 19.31
CA ARG A 708 22.34 -29.69 19.11
C ARG A 708 23.87 -29.67 19.08
N VAL A 709 24.44 -29.60 17.89
CA VAL A 709 25.89 -29.53 17.68
C VAL A 709 26.36 -28.08 17.74
N GLU A 710 27.43 -27.80 18.49
CA GLU A 710 28.12 -26.51 18.48
C GLU A 710 29.43 -26.62 17.69
N LEU A 711 29.69 -25.65 16.80
CA LEU A 711 30.89 -25.55 15.97
C LEU A 711 31.54 -24.19 16.21
N ASP A 712 32.84 -24.18 16.54
CA ASP A 712 33.63 -22.96 16.66
C ASP A 712 34.20 -22.56 15.28
N VAL A 713 33.94 -21.31 14.89
CA VAL A 713 34.28 -20.73 13.59
C VAL A 713 35.20 -19.54 13.79
N VAL A 714 36.34 -19.54 13.09
CA VAL A 714 37.35 -18.48 13.17
C VAL A 714 37.31 -17.66 11.88
N MET A 715 37.08 -16.35 12.01
CA MET A 715 37.08 -15.39 10.91
C MET A 715 38.26 -14.43 11.06
N PRO A 716 39.02 -14.11 10.00
CA PRO A 716 40.09 -13.12 10.09
C PRO A 716 39.54 -11.76 10.54
N GLY A 717 40.27 -11.06 11.39
CA GLY A 717 39.92 -9.74 11.90
C GLY A 717 40.28 -8.60 10.94
N ASP A 718 39.61 -7.45 11.09
CA ASP A 718 40.05 -6.17 10.50
C ASP A 718 41.17 -5.51 11.34
N SER A 719 41.66 -6.24 12.35
CA SER A 719 42.77 -5.96 13.25
C SER A 719 43.50 -7.29 13.48
N ALA A 720 44.70 -7.27 14.07
CA ALA A 720 45.55 -8.46 14.27
C ALA A 720 45.04 -9.46 15.35
N VAL A 721 43.72 -9.64 15.46
CA VAL A 721 43.03 -10.54 16.38
C VAL A 721 41.88 -11.20 15.63
N ASP A 722 41.88 -12.53 15.56
CA ASP A 722 40.81 -13.28 14.90
C ASP A 722 39.47 -13.18 15.64
N ARG A 723 38.39 -13.09 14.87
CA ARG A 723 37.02 -13.05 15.37
C ARG A 723 36.51 -14.48 15.53
N LYS A 724 36.35 -14.93 16.77
CA LYS A 724 35.82 -16.26 17.11
C LYS A 724 34.31 -16.21 17.31
N PHE A 725 33.60 -17.09 16.62
CA PHE A 725 32.17 -17.27 16.72
C PHE A 725 31.87 -18.72 17.07
N ARG A 726 30.78 -18.94 17.81
CA ARG A 726 30.22 -20.27 18.02
C ARG A 726 28.88 -20.38 17.32
N VAL A 727 28.72 -21.40 16.48
CA VAL A 727 27.49 -21.67 15.74
C VAL A 727 26.87 -22.95 16.29
N ALA A 728 25.66 -22.85 16.83
CA ALA A 728 24.88 -24.03 17.19
C ALA A 728 23.89 -24.38 16.07
N LEU A 729 23.82 -25.66 15.72
CA LEU A 729 22.91 -26.24 14.75
C LEU A 729 22.00 -27.24 15.43
N LYS A 730 20.69 -27.16 15.19
CA LYS A 730 19.71 -28.14 15.68
C LYS A 730 18.69 -28.47 14.59
N LEU A 731 18.46 -29.75 14.32
CA LEU A 731 17.38 -30.19 13.43
C LEU A 731 16.01 -29.83 14.04
N VAL A 732 15.16 -29.15 13.28
CA VAL A 732 13.81 -28.74 13.70
C VAL A 732 12.74 -29.62 13.07
N SER A 733 12.78 -29.82 11.75
CA SER A 733 11.80 -30.65 11.04
C SER A 733 12.29 -31.10 9.66
N ARG A 734 11.50 -31.98 9.02
CA ARG A 734 11.62 -32.35 7.60
C ARG A 734 10.46 -31.69 6.86
N VAL A 735 10.77 -30.81 5.91
CA VAL A 735 9.78 -30.07 5.11
C VAL A 735 9.55 -30.82 3.80
N SER A 736 8.29 -31.08 3.45
CA SER A 736 7.91 -31.89 2.28
C SER A 736 7.69 -31.02 1.04
N LEU A 737 8.68 -31.02 0.14
CA LEU A 737 8.51 -30.44 -1.20
C LEU A 737 7.52 -31.26 -2.05
N GLN A 738 7.30 -32.53 -1.71
CA GLN A 738 6.24 -33.35 -2.30
C GLN A 738 4.85 -32.80 -2.00
N ALA A 739 4.57 -32.39 -0.75
CA ALA A 739 3.28 -31.80 -0.39
C ALA A 739 3.03 -30.45 -1.10
N LEU A 740 4.11 -29.73 -1.44
CA LEU A 740 4.02 -28.54 -2.30
C LEU A 740 3.70 -28.91 -3.75
N GLU A 741 4.28 -29.98 -4.30
CA GLU A 741 3.90 -30.49 -5.63
C GLU A 741 2.45 -31.00 -5.64
N ASP A 742 2.01 -31.71 -4.61
CA ASP A 742 0.63 -32.20 -4.47
C ASP A 742 -0.38 -31.04 -4.38
N ALA A 743 -0.04 -29.97 -3.65
CA ALA A 743 -0.77 -28.72 -3.71
C ALA A 743 -0.77 -28.15 -5.13
N MET A 744 0.39 -28.04 -5.80
CA MET A 744 0.50 -27.58 -7.20
C MET A 744 -0.10 -28.55 -8.24
N ALA A 745 -0.57 -29.74 -7.85
CA ALA A 745 -1.34 -30.63 -8.70
C ALA A 745 -2.86 -30.52 -8.43
N GLY A 746 -3.28 -29.65 -7.52
CA GLY A 746 -4.66 -29.56 -7.04
C GLY A 746 -5.09 -30.76 -6.16
N ARG A 747 -4.16 -31.67 -5.82
CA ARG A 747 -4.41 -32.83 -4.94
C ARG A 747 -4.65 -32.40 -3.50
N ILE A 748 -4.02 -31.30 -3.06
CA ILE A 748 -4.18 -30.71 -1.72
C ILE A 748 -4.70 -29.28 -1.84
N ARG A 749 -5.72 -28.91 -1.05
CA ARG A 749 -6.36 -27.58 -1.08
C ARG A 749 -5.59 -26.48 -0.34
N GLN A 750 -4.70 -26.82 0.58
CA GLN A 750 -3.87 -25.88 1.33
C GLN A 750 -2.44 -25.91 0.80
N ILE A 751 -1.82 -24.74 0.68
CA ILE A 751 -0.42 -24.59 0.24
C ILE A 751 0.47 -24.66 1.49
N PRO A 752 1.43 -25.60 1.61
CA PRO A 752 2.26 -25.71 2.82
C PRO A 752 3.21 -24.50 2.96
N PRO A 753 3.01 -23.60 3.96
CA PRO A 753 3.74 -22.34 4.02
C PRO A 753 5.24 -22.54 4.33
N GLU A 754 5.61 -23.58 5.07
CA GLU A 754 7.00 -23.94 5.36
C GLU A 754 7.75 -24.34 4.08
N SER A 755 7.04 -24.96 3.12
CA SER A 755 7.62 -25.38 1.85
C SER A 755 7.81 -24.20 0.88
N VAL A 756 6.87 -23.24 0.90
CA VAL A 756 7.04 -21.96 0.19
C VAL A 756 8.17 -21.14 0.81
N GLN A 757 8.29 -21.12 2.15
CA GLN A 757 9.40 -20.47 2.85
C GLN A 757 10.75 -21.12 2.52
N ALA A 758 10.84 -22.45 2.50
CA ALA A 758 12.06 -23.16 2.12
C ALA A 758 12.47 -22.82 0.67
N MET A 759 11.51 -22.84 -0.27
CA MET A 759 11.72 -22.44 -1.67
C MET A 759 12.21 -20.99 -1.80
N ASP A 760 11.62 -20.05 -1.05
CA ASP A 760 12.02 -18.64 -1.01
C ASP A 760 13.40 -18.43 -0.34
N VAL A 761 13.83 -19.29 0.59
CA VAL A 761 15.19 -19.24 1.15
C VAL A 761 16.21 -19.82 0.18
N ILE A 762 15.95 -20.99 -0.42
CA ILE A 762 16.83 -21.63 -1.43
C ILE A 762 17.11 -20.65 -2.57
N LEU A 763 16.05 -20.20 -3.25
CA LEU A 763 16.17 -19.38 -4.47
C LEU A 763 16.73 -17.97 -4.22
N ARG A 764 16.72 -17.49 -2.97
CA ARG A 764 17.35 -16.22 -2.58
C ARG A 764 18.77 -16.38 -2.04
N HIS A 765 19.29 -17.60 -1.84
CA HIS A 765 20.59 -17.78 -1.19
C HIS A 765 21.75 -17.25 -2.04
N LEU A 766 21.91 -17.75 -3.28
CA LEU A 766 22.95 -17.29 -4.20
C LEU A 766 22.84 -15.77 -4.52
N PRO A 767 21.64 -15.20 -4.79
CA PRO A 767 21.47 -13.75 -4.91
C PRO A 767 21.91 -12.95 -3.67
N SER A 768 21.67 -13.47 -2.46
CA SER A 768 22.11 -12.85 -1.20
C SER A 768 23.62 -12.95 -0.96
N MET A 769 24.32 -13.82 -1.70
CA MET A 769 25.78 -13.96 -1.67
C MET A 769 26.47 -13.08 -2.71
N LYS A 770 25.94 -13.01 -3.94
CA LYS A 770 26.52 -12.23 -5.05
C LYS A 770 26.21 -10.72 -4.99
N TYR A 771 25.13 -10.30 -4.33
CA TYR A 771 24.64 -8.92 -4.35
C TYR A 771 24.30 -8.41 -2.95
N THR A 772 24.23 -7.09 -2.77
CA THR A 772 23.77 -6.47 -1.52
C THR A 772 22.25 -6.62 -1.40
N PRO A 773 21.72 -7.34 -0.38
CA PRO A 773 20.29 -7.58 -0.24
C PRO A 773 19.60 -6.48 0.58
N VAL A 774 18.51 -5.93 0.06
CA VAL A 774 17.58 -5.03 0.78
C VAL A 774 16.17 -5.59 0.63
N GLY A 775 15.66 -6.23 1.68
CA GLY A 775 14.37 -6.93 1.65
C GLY A 775 14.39 -8.12 0.68
N ARG A 776 13.58 -8.03 -0.39
CA ARG A 776 13.52 -8.98 -1.52
C ARG A 776 14.17 -8.42 -2.80
N SER A 777 15.08 -7.45 -2.68
CA SER A 777 15.82 -6.90 -3.81
C SER A 777 17.33 -6.98 -3.62
N PHE A 778 18.03 -7.24 -4.72
CA PHE A 778 19.44 -7.58 -4.80
C PHE A 778 20.14 -6.56 -5.69
N PHE A 779 21.12 -5.83 -5.15
CA PHE A 779 21.76 -4.70 -5.81
C PHE A 779 23.26 -4.90 -5.99
N SER A 780 23.76 -4.57 -7.19
CA SER A 780 25.19 -4.48 -7.48
C SER A 780 25.67 -3.05 -7.26
N SER A 781 26.88 -2.88 -6.71
CA SER A 781 27.59 -1.61 -6.78
C SER A 781 27.74 -1.18 -8.26
N PRO A 782 27.63 0.12 -8.58
CA PRO A 782 28.06 0.63 -9.87
C PRO A 782 29.51 0.18 -10.14
N PRO A 783 29.88 -0.16 -11.39
CA PRO A 783 31.28 -0.36 -11.71
C PRO A 783 32.01 0.96 -11.42
N VAL A 784 32.95 0.92 -10.47
CA VAL A 784 33.84 2.05 -10.21
C VAL A 784 34.55 2.37 -11.51
N ALA A 785 34.54 3.65 -11.91
CA ALA A 785 35.35 4.11 -13.03
C ALA A 785 36.83 3.94 -12.63
N LEU A 786 37.43 2.82 -13.05
CA LEU A 786 38.84 2.53 -12.82
C LEU A 786 39.67 3.67 -13.40
N GLY A 787 40.62 4.14 -12.60
CA GLY A 787 41.38 5.35 -12.88
C GLY A 787 42.16 5.28 -14.20
N ALA A 788 42.50 6.45 -14.73
CA ALA A 788 43.13 6.62 -16.04
C ALA A 788 44.32 5.66 -16.28
N GLN A 789 44.09 4.67 -17.15
CA GLN A 789 45.16 3.91 -17.81
C GLN A 789 44.97 3.97 -19.34
N HIS A 790 45.75 4.86 -19.93
CA HIS A 790 46.27 4.90 -21.29
C HIS A 790 45.70 3.91 -22.34
N ILE A 791 44.47 4.15 -22.82
CA ILE A 791 44.02 3.58 -24.10
C ILE A 791 44.43 4.54 -25.23
N THR A 792 45.63 4.31 -25.77
CA THR A 792 46.13 5.05 -26.94
C THR A 792 45.42 4.58 -28.21
N VAL A 793 44.35 5.29 -28.60
CA VAL A 793 43.73 5.07 -29.92
C VAL A 793 44.61 5.76 -30.98
N SER A 794 45.22 4.98 -31.87
CA SER A 794 46.05 5.48 -32.96
C SER A 794 45.19 6.14 -34.06
N GLY A 795 45.48 7.40 -34.36
CA GLY A 795 44.87 8.18 -35.44
C GLY A 795 45.89 9.14 -36.06
N GLY A 796 45.80 9.36 -37.36
CA GLY A 796 46.84 10.04 -38.16
C GLY A 796 46.92 11.58 -37.98
N PRO A 797 47.97 12.21 -38.53
CA PRO A 797 48.29 13.62 -38.28
C PRO A 797 47.53 14.61 -39.19
N GLY A 798 47.23 15.81 -38.67
CA GLY A 798 46.80 16.94 -39.49
C GLY A 798 46.36 18.19 -38.70
N GLY A 799 46.90 19.36 -39.07
CA GLY A 799 46.39 20.68 -38.67
C GLY A 799 46.75 21.17 -37.26
N GLY A 800 47.54 22.25 -37.17
CA GLY A 800 47.81 22.97 -35.92
C GLY A 800 47.05 24.30 -35.81
N GLY A 801 47.03 24.90 -34.62
CA GLY A 801 46.44 26.24 -34.39
C GLY A 801 46.33 26.57 -32.90
N GLY A 802 47.15 27.52 -32.42
CA GLY A 802 47.36 27.78 -30.98
C GLY A 802 46.18 28.35 -30.19
N GLY A 803 46.34 28.37 -28.86
CA GLY A 803 45.42 29.00 -27.91
C GLY A 803 45.59 28.45 -26.49
N GLY A 804 46.24 29.21 -25.60
CA GLY A 804 46.47 28.80 -24.21
C GLY A 804 45.27 29.10 -23.30
N GLY A 805 44.97 28.20 -22.36
CA GLY A 805 43.95 28.40 -21.32
C GLY A 805 43.95 27.26 -20.30
N GLY A 806 44.21 27.57 -19.02
CA GLY A 806 44.33 26.57 -17.96
C GLY A 806 42.97 25.99 -17.52
N GLY A 807 42.56 24.88 -18.14
CA GLY A 807 41.35 24.14 -17.76
C GLY A 807 41.66 22.89 -16.92
N GLY A 808 41.33 22.92 -15.62
CA GLY A 808 41.34 21.70 -14.79
C GLY A 808 40.25 20.69 -15.22
N PRO A 809 40.44 19.37 -15.02
CA PRO A 809 39.62 18.32 -15.64
C PRO A 809 38.22 18.14 -15.01
N GLN A 810 37.33 19.10 -15.18
CA GLN A 810 35.91 19.00 -14.81
C GLN A 810 35.08 18.26 -15.89
N GLY A 811 35.22 16.93 -15.98
CA GLY A 811 34.55 16.14 -17.04
C GLY A 811 33.97 14.77 -16.66
N VAL A 812 34.42 14.12 -15.58
CA VAL A 812 34.30 12.65 -15.43
C VAL A 812 33.70 12.21 -14.08
N ASP A 813 32.52 12.72 -13.71
CA ASP A 813 31.87 12.35 -12.42
C ASP A 813 30.32 12.46 -12.45
N LYS A 814 29.66 12.16 -13.58
CA LYS A 814 28.22 12.45 -13.81
C LYS A 814 27.34 11.28 -14.30
N LEU A 815 27.70 10.03 -14.00
CA LEU A 815 26.77 8.89 -14.10
C LEU A 815 26.51 8.28 -12.71
N GLY A 816 25.31 8.50 -12.17
CA GLY A 816 24.80 7.79 -10.97
C GLY A 816 24.64 8.60 -9.70
N GLY A 817 25.37 9.72 -9.55
CA GLY A 817 25.28 10.59 -8.36
C GLY A 817 23.89 11.23 -8.16
N LEU A 818 23.41 11.21 -6.92
CA LEU A 818 22.15 11.81 -6.47
C LEU A 818 22.34 13.08 -5.62
N GLY A 819 23.58 13.39 -5.25
CA GLY A 819 23.92 14.45 -4.28
C GLY A 819 23.74 14.02 -2.82
N GLY A 820 24.28 14.80 -1.89
CA GLY A 820 24.20 14.51 -0.45
C GLY A 820 24.87 13.20 -0.04
N GLY A 821 25.97 12.82 -0.73
CA GLY A 821 26.75 11.62 -0.47
C GLY A 821 26.19 10.32 -1.06
N ARG A 822 25.28 10.41 -2.05
CA ARG A 822 24.44 9.27 -2.47
C ARG A 822 24.50 9.00 -3.98
N GLU A 823 24.26 7.76 -4.34
CA GLU A 823 24.29 7.25 -5.72
C GLU A 823 23.20 6.19 -5.97
N VAL A 824 22.81 6.00 -7.23
CA VAL A 824 21.85 4.95 -7.64
C VAL A 824 22.58 3.64 -7.85
N TRP A 825 22.19 2.60 -7.10
CA TRP A 825 22.54 1.21 -7.43
C TRP A 825 21.39 0.55 -8.18
N PHE A 826 21.73 -0.27 -9.17
CA PHE A 826 20.80 -1.06 -9.97
C PHE A 826 20.82 -2.51 -9.51
N GLY A 827 19.73 -3.22 -9.77
CA GLY A 827 19.51 -4.57 -9.27
C GLY A 827 18.20 -5.18 -9.73
N PHE A 828 17.73 -6.18 -9.00
CA PHE A 828 16.46 -6.84 -9.24
C PHE A 828 15.66 -7.03 -7.96
N HIS A 829 14.34 -7.13 -8.12
CA HIS A 829 13.46 -7.77 -7.15
C HIS A 829 13.27 -9.23 -7.53
N GLN A 830 13.13 -10.10 -6.53
CA GLN A 830 12.82 -11.51 -6.70
C GLN A 830 11.85 -11.97 -5.60
N SER A 831 10.73 -12.58 -5.97
CA SER A 831 9.83 -13.25 -5.03
C SER A 831 9.30 -14.57 -5.57
N VAL A 832 9.34 -15.60 -4.72
CA VAL A 832 8.67 -16.88 -4.98
C VAL A 832 7.18 -16.71 -4.67
N ARG A 833 6.31 -17.16 -5.59
CA ARG A 833 4.85 -17.11 -5.45
C ARG A 833 4.20 -18.41 -5.92
N PRO A 834 3.23 -18.97 -5.19
CA PRO A 834 2.29 -19.94 -5.72
C PRO A 834 1.30 -19.23 -6.66
N SER A 835 1.21 -19.67 -7.92
CA SER A 835 0.29 -19.12 -8.92
C SER A 835 -0.40 -20.23 -9.68
N GLN A 836 -1.75 -20.28 -9.62
CA GLN A 836 -2.62 -21.25 -10.30
C GLN A 836 -1.99 -22.64 -10.47
N TRP A 837 -1.69 -23.26 -9.33
CA TRP A 837 -1.16 -24.61 -9.22
C TRP A 837 0.21 -24.78 -9.90
N LYS A 838 1.06 -23.75 -9.82
CA LYS A 838 2.48 -23.77 -10.22
C LYS A 838 3.28 -22.89 -9.25
N MET A 839 4.52 -23.29 -8.95
CA MET A 839 5.46 -22.38 -8.30
C MET A 839 6.09 -21.46 -9.34
N MET A 840 6.07 -20.16 -9.08
CA MET A 840 6.55 -19.13 -9.99
C MET A 840 7.56 -18.22 -9.30
N LEU A 841 8.56 -17.76 -10.04
CA LEU A 841 9.52 -16.77 -9.59
C LEU A 841 9.23 -15.44 -10.30
N ASN A 842 8.73 -14.45 -9.56
CA ASN A 842 8.54 -13.09 -10.08
C ASN A 842 9.89 -12.35 -10.05
N ILE A 843 10.32 -11.79 -11.18
CA ILE A 843 11.58 -11.04 -11.29
C ILE A 843 11.34 -9.71 -12.00
N ASP A 844 11.75 -8.60 -11.40
CA ASP A 844 11.62 -7.25 -11.99
C ASP A 844 12.90 -6.43 -11.75
N VAL A 845 13.19 -5.46 -12.62
CA VAL A 845 14.30 -4.52 -12.44
C VAL A 845 14.02 -3.64 -11.23
N SER A 846 15.04 -3.43 -10.39
CA SER A 846 14.98 -2.61 -9.17
C SER A 846 16.10 -1.57 -9.17
N ALA A 847 15.85 -0.41 -8.55
CA ALA A 847 16.86 0.62 -8.33
C ALA A 847 16.60 1.33 -7.00
N THR A 848 17.66 1.64 -6.26
CA THR A 848 17.57 2.38 -4.99
C THR A 848 18.82 3.23 -4.76
N ALA A 849 18.71 4.20 -3.86
CA ALA A 849 19.83 5.00 -3.40
C ALA A 849 20.66 4.24 -2.37
N PHE A 850 21.99 4.30 -2.50
CA PHE A 850 22.96 3.93 -1.48
C PHE A 850 23.88 5.12 -1.20
N TYR A 851 24.65 5.05 -0.11
CA TYR A 851 25.73 5.99 0.16
C TYR A 851 26.95 5.65 -0.69
N ARG A 852 27.49 6.65 -1.40
CA ARG A 852 28.72 6.54 -2.21
C ARG A 852 29.93 6.45 -1.27
N LYS A 853 30.86 5.52 -1.52
CA LYS A 853 32.09 5.39 -0.73
C LYS A 853 32.96 6.64 -0.91
N MET A 854 33.13 7.43 0.15
CA MET A 854 33.95 8.65 0.15
C MET A 854 34.48 8.96 1.56
N PRO A 855 35.49 9.85 1.70
CA PRO A 855 35.90 10.37 3.00
C PRO A 855 34.75 11.08 3.72
N VAL A 856 34.68 10.96 5.04
CA VAL A 856 33.60 11.57 5.86
C VAL A 856 33.54 13.09 5.69
N ILE A 857 34.68 13.76 5.52
CA ILE A 857 34.71 15.21 5.28
C ILE A 857 34.09 15.60 3.93
N ASN A 858 34.31 14.81 2.87
CA ASN A 858 33.65 14.99 1.57
C ASN A 858 32.14 14.74 1.68
N PHE A 859 31.73 13.75 2.49
CA PHE A 859 30.32 13.48 2.77
C PHE A 859 29.65 14.65 3.49
N MET A 860 30.30 15.22 4.51
CA MET A 860 29.81 16.42 5.19
C MET A 860 29.73 17.62 4.24
N ALA A 861 30.70 17.79 3.33
CA ALA A 861 30.65 18.84 2.31
C ALA A 861 29.44 18.69 1.38
N GLU A 862 29.18 17.48 0.85
CA GLU A 862 28.01 17.19 0.01
C GLU A 862 26.67 17.33 0.76
N VAL A 863 26.59 17.00 2.05
CA VAL A 863 25.35 17.08 2.84
C VAL A 863 25.05 18.51 3.30
N LEU A 864 26.06 19.24 3.77
CA LEU A 864 25.92 20.61 4.25
C LEU A 864 25.86 21.66 3.12
N GLU A 865 26.08 21.24 1.87
CA GLU A 865 26.17 22.08 0.67
C GLU A 865 27.31 23.14 0.79
N LEU A 866 28.45 22.71 1.35
CA LEU A 866 29.62 23.56 1.62
C LEU A 866 30.84 23.11 0.78
N PRO A 867 31.70 24.04 0.32
CA PRO A 867 33.01 23.69 -0.24
C PRO A 867 33.93 23.14 0.86
N MET A 868 34.85 22.23 0.49
CA MET A 868 35.79 21.57 1.43
C MET A 868 36.57 22.57 2.30
N GLN A 869 37.06 23.68 1.73
CA GLN A 869 37.71 24.77 2.48
C GLN A 869 36.86 25.23 3.67
N ALA A 870 35.56 25.50 3.49
CA ALA A 870 34.72 26.04 4.57
C ALA A 870 34.56 25.08 5.77
N LEU A 871 34.81 23.78 5.59
CA LEU A 871 34.88 22.81 6.70
C LEU A 871 36.27 22.78 7.36
N ASN A 872 37.34 22.86 6.57
CA ASN A 872 38.72 22.98 7.08
C ASN A 872 38.92 24.27 7.89
N ASP A 873 38.35 25.37 7.40
CA ASP A 873 38.39 26.72 8.01
C ASP A 873 37.49 26.84 9.27
N ARG A 874 36.89 25.73 9.72
CA ARG A 874 36.02 25.62 10.91
C ARG A 874 34.88 26.66 10.94
N ARG A 875 34.32 27.01 9.79
CA ARG A 875 33.27 28.04 9.70
C ARG A 875 32.02 27.62 10.48
N ASN A 876 31.50 28.54 11.30
CA ASN A 876 30.27 28.34 12.06
C ASN A 876 29.11 27.92 11.15
N LEU A 877 28.51 26.75 11.45
CA LEU A 877 27.32 26.25 10.77
C LEU A 877 26.09 27.08 11.15
N SER A 878 25.26 27.39 10.14
CA SER A 878 23.92 27.97 10.34
C SER A 878 22.95 26.94 10.92
N ASP A 879 21.85 27.37 11.55
CA ASP A 879 20.90 26.44 12.19
C ASP A 879 20.31 25.38 11.24
N PRO A 880 19.95 25.70 9.97
CA PRO A 880 19.55 24.68 9.00
C PRO A 880 20.65 23.67 8.64
N GLN A 881 21.93 24.01 8.86
CA GLN A 881 23.07 23.11 8.70
C GLN A 881 23.40 22.33 9.98
N ARG A 882 23.01 22.81 11.16
CA ARG A 882 23.12 22.08 12.44
C ARG A 882 22.05 20.99 12.61
N VAL A 883 20.97 21.07 11.83
CA VAL A 883 19.82 20.14 11.85
C VAL A 883 19.91 19.08 10.72
N LYS A 884 20.90 19.20 9.83
CA LYS A 884 21.14 18.29 8.68
C LYS A 884 21.99 17.08 9.04
#